data_AF-A0A917PEE2-F1
#
_entry.id   AF-A0A917PEE2-F1
#
_cell.length_a   1.000
_cell.length_b   1.000
_cell.length_c   1.000
_cell.angle_alpha   90.00
_cell.angle_beta   90.00
_cell.angle_gamma   90.00
#
_symmetry.space_group_name_H-M   'P 1'
#
loop_
_entity.id
_entity.type
_entity.pdbx_description
1 polymer ?
#
loop_
_entity_poly.entity_id
_entity_poly.type
_entity_poly.pdbx_seq_one_letter_code
_entity_poly.pdbx_strand_id
1 'polypeptide(L)'
;MTPPRAARLDDMKNSRTTEGATLVLTVLIVLLMLASIVVVTGQLALSARRNSNDQESTLQAQYAAESGVARAQARMNAVNALMSGNLKPAAATTTPQMLLQMANLCGISTPTAAMSNLTGVTAANPLTLCSSSNVLSGFTPTTLAVAGVINLNFFTGNIDNASYAANGYTLSGDQTAAERQFWAESLLPGGVTLNGTVNDKTVSGTSGLTLTKVQRTGVDSYRLTFNVPDVTVSGASSDQSVSRKLAVSGVAREYTYEISRGSFAKYALFTDHHFADQASEDACAANASNCNRVTFTSNTLFSGPVHSNQNFLMQGTPYFAGQVTSAGCPPGKIVTNNGVESCNATATPGAYFQSTKLVAPGSMSPSSSAPVACSVTTVPCPPTNIINPQFAGGVNWNAGFQPLPQNANSQANAAIGLNADGSAKGDTGLLLNGNVDAIDFAVGSITPSGSSTATPAQFINYKMSGSATTVQLAVDANKTMYIKVGTAWKPAVQVGGVWIDASLPAAAGVTVQPFNGVIYTNGVVTSVKGPARTTASDPNTAAPAVASFSQMTLAATGTIHIKGDLKYQNPPCNGSNSVSGTTFTAAPCPNTSEKNILGLYSSGGDVAIDSPAKYGAANGVGKDVTIQAVLMASQGRITVDGYDQGTADGSLGQVKLLGGIIEKYYGPFGITDGRGFGRNFVYDPRTGDGLAPPSFPTQSSWETAFKLTSASGASTPTPLKLDGSYRQTN
;
A
#
# COMPACT_ATOMS: atom_id res chain seq x y z
N MET A 1 -36.41 118.15 -63.65
CA MET A 1 -36.83 117.06 -62.74
C MET A 1 -35.59 116.38 -62.19
N THR A 2 -35.49 116.35 -60.86
CA THR A 2 -34.60 115.61 -59.94
C THR A 2 -34.57 114.08 -60.19
N PRO A 3 -33.72 113.24 -59.52
CA PRO A 3 -32.26 113.19 -59.23
C PRO A 3 -31.69 111.73 -59.42
N PRO A 4 -30.74 111.12 -58.64
CA PRO A 4 -29.30 111.39 -58.41
C PRO A 4 -28.30 110.18 -58.54
N ARG A 5 -27.00 110.55 -58.58
CA ARG A 5 -25.75 110.01 -57.95
C ARG A 5 -25.27 108.55 -58.13
N ALA A 6 -24.07 108.44 -58.72
CA ALA A 6 -23.08 107.41 -58.40
C ALA A 6 -21.62 107.93 -58.57
N ALA A 7 -20.78 107.58 -57.58
CA ALA A 7 -19.32 107.40 -57.55
C ALA A 7 -18.36 108.47 -58.12
N ARG A 8 -17.26 108.78 -57.41
CA ARG A 8 -15.94 108.10 -57.51
C ARG A 8 -14.80 108.93 -56.86
N LEU A 9 -13.86 108.20 -56.22
CA LEU A 9 -12.42 108.42 -55.88
C LEU A 9 -11.86 109.80 -55.46
N ASP A 10 -11.17 109.79 -54.33
CA ASP A 10 -9.83 110.34 -54.02
C ASP A 10 -9.52 109.89 -52.56
N ASP A 11 -8.35 109.50 -52.08
CA ASP A 11 -6.98 109.62 -52.57
C ASP A 11 -6.09 108.59 -51.84
N MET A 12 -5.08 108.10 -52.56
CA MET A 12 -4.01 107.23 -52.10
C MET A 12 -2.88 108.08 -51.51
N LYS A 13 -2.37 107.73 -50.32
CA LYS A 13 -0.93 107.70 -49.99
C LYS A 13 -0.71 107.39 -48.50
N ASN A 14 -0.27 106.16 -48.21
CA ASN A 14 0.72 105.78 -47.18
C ASN A 14 0.51 104.33 -46.71
N SER A 15 0.93 103.34 -47.51
CA SER A 15 1.19 101.98 -47.00
C SER A 15 1.94 101.17 -48.06
N ARG A 16 3.25 101.42 -48.24
CA ARG A 16 4.13 100.60 -49.11
C ARG A 16 5.46 100.21 -48.44
N THR A 17 5.51 100.15 -47.11
CA THR A 17 6.67 99.62 -46.35
C THR A 17 6.30 98.50 -45.37
N THR A 18 5.04 98.05 -45.35
CA THR A 18 4.54 96.99 -44.45
C THR A 18 4.35 95.64 -45.14
N GLU A 19 4.31 95.53 -46.47
CA GLU A 19 4.09 94.24 -47.15
C GLU A 19 5.34 93.34 -47.18
N GLY A 20 6.56 93.91 -47.28
CA GLY A 20 7.81 93.11 -47.28
C GLY A 20 8.18 92.55 -45.90
N ALA A 21 8.04 93.35 -44.84
CA ALA A 21 8.35 92.93 -43.47
C ALA A 21 7.35 91.88 -42.95
N THR A 22 6.07 91.98 -43.32
CA THR A 22 5.04 91.02 -42.91
C THR A 22 5.21 89.67 -43.62
N LEU A 23 5.69 89.64 -44.86
CA LEU A 23 5.97 88.40 -45.58
C LEU A 23 7.24 87.70 -45.03
N VAL A 24 8.27 88.47 -44.67
CA VAL A 24 9.46 87.91 -43.99
C VAL A 24 9.12 87.40 -42.60
N LEU A 25 8.31 88.15 -41.82
CA LEU A 25 7.89 87.75 -40.47
C LEU A 25 6.97 86.51 -40.49
N THR A 26 6.03 86.43 -41.43
CA THR A 26 5.16 85.24 -41.57
C THR A 26 5.96 84.02 -42.00
N VAL A 27 6.91 84.16 -42.94
CA VAL A 27 7.81 83.06 -43.33
C VAL A 27 8.72 82.64 -42.17
N LEU A 28 9.25 83.57 -41.37
CA LEU A 28 10.06 83.26 -40.19
C LEU A 28 9.25 82.56 -39.09
N ILE A 29 8.01 82.99 -38.84
CA ILE A 29 7.10 82.35 -37.88
C ILE A 29 6.71 80.95 -38.37
N VAL A 30 6.43 80.78 -39.67
CA VAL A 30 6.12 79.48 -40.26
C VAL A 30 7.34 78.55 -40.20
N LEU A 31 8.55 79.04 -40.45
CA LEU A 31 9.79 78.26 -40.29
C LEU A 31 10.06 77.89 -38.83
N LEU A 32 9.81 78.80 -37.88
CA LEU A 32 9.92 78.53 -36.44
C LEU A 32 8.86 77.53 -35.96
N MET A 33 7.63 77.60 -36.48
CA MET A 33 6.59 76.61 -36.21
C MET A 33 6.93 75.25 -36.82
N LEU A 34 7.47 75.20 -38.04
CA LEU A 34 7.95 73.96 -38.64
C LEU A 34 9.10 73.35 -37.84
N ALA A 35 10.06 74.17 -37.40
CA ALA A 35 11.17 73.72 -36.56
C ALA A 35 10.69 73.19 -35.19
N SER A 36 9.74 73.87 -34.54
CA SER A 36 9.19 73.42 -33.25
C SER A 36 8.37 72.14 -33.40
N ILE A 37 7.60 71.98 -34.48
CA ILE A 37 6.89 70.73 -34.80
C ILE A 37 7.88 69.58 -35.02
N VAL A 38 9.00 69.80 -35.72
CA VAL A 38 10.05 68.78 -35.93
C VAL A 38 10.73 68.38 -34.61
N VAL A 39 10.98 69.33 -33.70
CA VAL A 39 11.56 69.03 -32.38
C VAL A 39 10.59 68.23 -31.52
N VAL A 40 9.31 68.62 -31.49
CA VAL A 40 8.27 67.92 -30.71
C VAL A 40 8.00 66.52 -31.28
N THR A 41 7.93 66.36 -32.61
CA THR A 41 7.79 65.04 -33.25
C THR A 41 9.03 64.17 -33.05
N GLY A 42 10.24 64.75 -33.06
CA GLY A 42 11.47 64.04 -32.73
C GLY A 42 11.51 63.55 -31.27
N GLN A 43 11.09 64.38 -30.32
CA GLN A 43 10.99 64.00 -28.91
C GLN A 43 9.91 62.94 -28.67
N LEU A 44 8.76 63.05 -29.33
CA LEU A 44 7.70 62.04 -29.28
C LEU A 44 8.15 60.70 -29.89
N ALA A 45 8.88 60.73 -31.00
CA ALA A 45 9.42 59.51 -31.63
C ALA A 45 10.51 58.85 -30.76
N LEU A 46 11.39 59.63 -30.13
CA LEU A 46 12.39 59.14 -29.17
C LEU A 46 11.74 58.60 -27.89
N SER A 47 10.72 59.26 -27.37
CA SER A 47 9.93 58.81 -26.21
C SER A 47 9.16 57.53 -26.52
N ALA A 48 8.53 57.44 -27.69
CA ALA A 48 7.85 56.24 -28.16
C ALA A 48 8.82 55.06 -28.37
N ARG A 49 10.02 55.30 -28.92
CA ARG A 49 11.07 54.27 -29.04
C ARG A 49 11.61 53.82 -27.69
N ARG A 50 11.84 54.74 -26.74
CA ARG A 50 12.25 54.39 -25.37
C ARG A 50 11.18 53.56 -24.67
N ASN A 51 9.92 54.00 -24.73
CA ASN A 51 8.80 53.26 -24.13
C ASN A 51 8.62 51.87 -24.77
N SER A 52 8.82 51.74 -26.09
CA SER A 52 8.78 50.44 -26.77
C SER A 52 9.93 49.52 -26.36
N ASN A 53 11.15 50.04 -26.23
CA ASN A 53 12.31 49.25 -25.79
C ASN A 53 12.19 48.84 -24.30
N ASP A 54 11.66 49.73 -23.45
CA ASP A 54 11.42 49.46 -22.03
C ASP A 54 10.28 48.45 -21.82
N GLN A 55 9.27 48.47 -22.69
CA GLN A 55 8.21 47.46 -22.74
C GLN A 55 8.75 46.11 -23.22
N GLU A 56 9.61 46.11 -24.23
CA GLU A 56 10.25 44.90 -24.74
C GLU A 56 11.13 44.24 -23.67
N SER A 57 12.03 44.99 -23.02
CA SER A 57 12.90 44.46 -21.96
C SER A 57 12.10 43.94 -20.75
N THR A 58 11.00 44.60 -20.41
CA THR A 58 10.05 44.15 -19.38
C THR A 58 9.39 42.83 -19.74
N LEU A 59 8.87 42.69 -20.97
CA LEU A 59 8.24 41.44 -21.44
C LEU A 59 9.27 40.31 -21.54
N GLN A 60 10.49 40.61 -21.97
CA GLN A 60 11.59 39.65 -22.01
C GLN A 60 11.93 39.11 -20.62
N ALA A 61 12.05 39.98 -19.61
CA ALA A 61 12.29 39.57 -18.22
C ALA A 61 11.11 38.75 -17.65
N GLN A 62 9.87 39.08 -18.02
CA GLN A 62 8.69 38.30 -17.63
C GLN A 62 8.69 36.90 -18.24
N TYR A 63 8.89 36.75 -19.55
CA TYR A 63 8.95 35.43 -20.19
C TYR A 63 10.09 34.57 -19.67
N ALA A 64 11.22 35.18 -19.29
CA ALA A 64 12.31 34.49 -18.62
C ALA A 64 11.89 33.96 -17.24
N ALA A 65 11.19 34.77 -16.44
CA ALA A 65 10.64 34.34 -15.16
C ALA A 65 9.58 33.22 -15.31
N GLU A 66 8.67 33.33 -16.28
CA GLU A 66 7.66 32.30 -16.58
C GLU A 66 8.32 30.97 -17.02
N SER A 67 9.39 31.06 -17.81
CA SER A 67 10.20 29.90 -18.19
C SER A 67 10.85 29.22 -16.99
N GLY A 68 11.30 29.99 -15.99
CA GLY A 68 11.83 29.43 -14.74
C GLY A 68 10.76 28.76 -13.87
N VAL A 69 9.54 29.28 -13.85
CA VAL A 69 8.39 28.62 -13.21
C VAL A 69 8.09 27.28 -13.90
N ALA A 70 8.10 27.25 -15.24
CA ALA A 70 7.92 26.01 -16.00
C ALA A 70 9.01 24.97 -15.69
N ARG A 71 10.27 25.40 -15.54
CA ARG A 71 11.38 24.53 -15.10
C ARG A 71 11.17 23.99 -13.69
N ALA A 72 10.70 24.83 -12.76
CA ALA A 72 10.35 24.41 -11.40
C ALA A 72 9.25 23.35 -11.40
N GLN A 73 8.17 23.56 -12.17
CA GLN A 73 7.09 22.58 -12.31
C GLN A 73 7.57 21.28 -12.96
N ALA A 74 8.43 21.34 -13.97
CA ALA A 74 9.00 20.15 -14.61
C ALA A 74 9.85 19.33 -13.61
N ARG A 75 10.66 19.98 -12.77
CA ARG A 75 11.41 19.31 -11.69
C ARG A 75 10.45 18.64 -10.69
N MET A 76 9.41 19.34 -10.25
CA MET A 76 8.42 18.79 -9.33
C MET A 76 7.68 17.58 -9.92
N ASN A 77 7.35 17.63 -11.21
CA ASN A 77 6.73 16.52 -11.93
C ASN A 77 7.66 15.29 -11.97
N ALA A 78 8.95 15.50 -12.21
CA ALA A 78 9.93 14.42 -12.21
C ALA A 78 10.08 13.80 -10.80
N VAL A 79 10.19 14.61 -9.75
CA VAL A 79 10.23 14.11 -8.37
C VAL A 79 8.95 13.35 -8.03
N ASN A 80 7.78 13.88 -8.43
CA ASN A 80 6.49 13.20 -8.27
C ASN A 80 6.47 11.84 -8.96
N ALA A 81 6.93 11.76 -10.21
CA ALA A 81 6.97 10.51 -10.98
C ALA A 81 7.89 9.49 -10.32
N LEU A 82 9.10 9.91 -9.93
CA LEU A 82 10.06 9.06 -9.24
C LEU A 82 9.53 8.55 -7.90
N MET A 83 8.89 9.40 -7.08
CA MET A 83 8.32 8.98 -5.80
C MET A 83 7.08 8.08 -5.96
N SER A 84 6.15 8.42 -6.86
CA SER A 84 4.87 7.72 -6.98
C SER A 84 4.95 6.37 -7.70
N GLY A 85 5.93 6.18 -8.59
CA GLY A 85 6.03 4.98 -9.42
C GLY A 85 7.28 4.13 -9.19
N ASN A 86 8.42 4.76 -8.88
CA ASN A 86 9.73 4.12 -9.03
C ASN A 86 10.48 3.92 -7.70
N LEU A 87 10.29 4.78 -6.72
CA LEU A 87 10.95 4.71 -5.42
C LEU A 87 10.39 3.54 -4.61
N LYS A 88 11.02 2.36 -4.68
CA LYS A 88 10.58 1.19 -3.93
C LYS A 88 11.77 0.55 -3.23
N PRO A 89 11.71 0.38 -1.90
CA PRO A 89 12.76 -0.31 -1.20
C PRO A 89 12.99 -1.71 -1.77
N ALA A 90 14.25 -2.11 -1.87
CA ALA A 90 14.57 -3.49 -2.24
C ALA A 90 13.82 -4.49 -1.34
N ALA A 91 13.25 -5.55 -1.92
CA ALA A 91 12.49 -6.56 -1.17
C ALA A 91 13.30 -7.23 -0.05
N ALA A 92 14.62 -7.30 -0.20
CA ALA A 92 15.53 -7.82 0.81
C ALA A 92 15.74 -6.90 2.03
N THR A 93 15.30 -5.63 1.95
CA THR A 93 15.45 -4.67 3.06
C THR A 93 14.65 -5.15 4.27
N THR A 94 15.34 -5.55 5.33
CA THR A 94 14.72 -6.03 6.59
C THR A 94 14.10 -4.88 7.39
N THR A 95 13.22 -5.20 8.34
CA THR A 95 12.62 -4.20 9.25
C THR A 95 13.67 -3.38 10.01
N PRO A 96 14.74 -3.97 10.59
CA PRO A 96 15.78 -3.17 11.25
C PRO A 96 16.53 -2.26 10.28
N GLN A 97 16.81 -2.72 9.06
CA GLN A 97 17.45 -1.90 8.03
C GLN A 97 16.55 -0.74 7.59
N MET A 98 15.24 -0.97 7.44
CA MET A 98 14.29 0.09 7.11
C MET A 98 14.18 1.11 8.25
N LEU A 99 14.10 0.63 9.50
CA LEU A 99 14.11 1.52 10.67
C LEU A 99 15.38 2.39 10.69
N LEU A 100 16.54 1.80 10.42
CA LEU A 100 17.80 2.52 10.31
C LEU A 100 17.76 3.55 9.18
N GLN A 101 17.26 3.19 7.99
CA GLN A 101 17.12 4.15 6.87
C GLN A 101 16.20 5.32 7.22
N MET A 102 15.09 5.08 7.93
CA MET A 102 14.17 6.13 8.39
C MET A 102 14.77 6.97 9.51
N ALA A 103 15.49 6.35 10.45
CA ALA A 103 16.20 7.04 11.53
C ALA A 103 17.34 7.92 10.97
N ASN A 104 18.02 7.48 9.93
CA ASN A 104 19.06 8.24 9.25
C ASN A 104 18.51 9.55 8.64
N LEU A 105 17.26 9.60 8.18
CA LEU A 105 16.62 10.86 7.74
C LEU A 105 16.51 11.90 8.88
N CYS A 106 16.49 11.42 10.13
CA CYS A 106 16.48 12.21 11.35
C CYS A 106 17.90 12.49 11.92
N GLY A 107 18.96 12.11 11.21
CA GLY A 107 20.34 12.25 11.71
C GLY A 107 20.73 11.19 12.75
N ILE A 108 19.98 10.10 12.87
CA ILE A 108 20.15 9.07 13.90
C ILE A 108 20.81 7.84 13.27
N SER A 109 22.08 7.61 13.57
CA SER A 109 22.87 6.49 13.03
C SER A 109 22.62 5.15 13.72
N THR A 110 22.03 5.17 14.92
CA THR A 110 21.70 3.96 15.70
C THR A 110 20.32 4.12 16.32
N PRO A 111 19.30 3.38 15.83
CA PRO A 111 17.96 3.41 16.42
C PRO A 111 17.99 3.01 17.91
N THR A 112 17.25 3.72 18.75
CA THR A 112 17.14 3.42 20.18
C THR A 112 16.06 2.37 20.44
N ALA A 113 16.12 1.70 21.60
CA ALA A 113 15.07 0.75 22.00
C ALA A 113 13.66 1.39 22.04
N ALA A 114 13.57 2.69 22.32
CA ALA A 114 12.31 3.44 22.28
C ALA A 114 11.72 3.54 20.87
N MET A 115 12.55 3.56 19.82
CA MET A 115 12.09 3.57 18.43
C MET A 115 11.57 2.20 17.97
N SER A 116 12.01 1.14 18.65
CA SER A 116 11.56 -0.23 18.43
C SER A 116 10.33 -0.59 19.27
N ASN A 117 10.09 0.10 20.39
CA ASN A 117 8.89 -0.08 21.19
C ASN A 117 7.66 0.53 20.49
N LEU A 118 6.71 -0.33 20.13
CA LEU A 118 5.50 0.04 19.40
C LEU A 118 4.24 -0.05 20.26
N THR A 119 4.36 -0.07 21.58
CA THR A 119 3.20 -0.06 22.49
C THR A 119 2.30 1.14 22.17
N GLY A 120 1.06 0.88 21.77
CA GLY A 120 0.08 1.92 21.44
C GLY A 120 0.35 2.69 20.13
N VAL A 121 1.37 2.31 19.35
CA VAL A 121 1.68 2.92 18.06
C VAL A 121 0.75 2.35 16.99
N THR A 122 0.04 3.22 16.30
CA THR A 122 -0.86 2.85 15.19
C THR A 122 -0.79 3.92 14.08
N ALA A 123 -1.43 3.68 12.94
CA ALA A 123 -1.60 4.72 11.90
C ALA A 123 -2.31 5.98 12.44
N ALA A 124 -3.22 5.82 13.42
CA ALA A 124 -3.93 6.93 14.08
C ALA A 124 -3.12 7.58 15.22
N ASN A 125 -2.20 6.84 15.83
CA ASN A 125 -1.30 7.32 16.88
C ASN A 125 0.16 6.94 16.56
N PRO A 126 0.80 7.62 15.58
CA PRO A 126 2.12 7.24 15.11
C PRO A 126 3.24 7.75 16.02
N LEU A 127 4.32 6.97 16.12
CA LEU A 127 5.57 7.40 16.75
C LEU A 127 6.30 8.38 15.83
N THR A 128 6.53 9.61 16.28
CA THR A 128 7.29 10.60 15.50
C THR A 128 8.77 10.43 15.78
N LEU A 129 9.56 10.10 14.75
CA LEU A 129 11.02 9.95 14.87
C LEU A 129 11.69 11.33 14.87
N CYS A 130 11.26 12.22 13.98
CA CYS A 130 11.67 13.62 13.94
C CYS A 130 10.66 14.50 13.19
N SER A 131 10.74 15.81 13.43
CA SER A 131 9.97 16.84 12.73
C SER A 131 10.83 18.08 12.45
N SER A 132 10.37 18.92 11.51
CA SER A 132 10.82 20.24 11.03
C SER A 132 12.14 20.85 11.51
N SER A 133 12.48 20.82 12.80
CA SER A 133 13.76 21.32 13.34
C SER A 133 14.94 20.36 13.18
N ASN A 134 14.70 19.04 13.10
CA ASN A 134 15.75 18.01 13.15
C ASN A 134 15.78 17.05 11.95
N VAL A 135 14.85 17.21 11.00
CA VAL A 135 14.83 16.42 9.76
C VAL A 135 15.91 16.97 8.83
N LEU A 136 16.88 16.13 8.44
CA LEU A 136 18.02 16.54 7.61
C LEU A 136 18.74 17.81 8.14
N SER A 137 18.73 18.05 9.46
CA SER A 137 19.36 19.23 10.05
C SER A 137 20.89 19.15 9.98
N GLY A 138 21.55 20.26 9.66
CA GLY A 138 23.02 20.33 9.53
C GLY A 138 23.59 19.88 8.18
N PHE A 139 22.73 19.60 7.20
CA PHE A 139 23.15 19.13 5.88
C PHE A 139 22.99 20.19 4.78
N THR A 140 23.96 20.24 3.87
CA THR A 140 23.91 20.97 2.60
C THR A 140 23.89 19.97 1.44
N PRO A 141 23.49 20.36 0.22
CA PRO A 141 23.58 19.47 -0.94
C PRO A 141 25.00 18.92 -1.15
N THR A 142 26.01 19.75 -0.87
CA THR A 142 27.42 19.37 -0.92
C THR A 142 27.84 18.40 0.17
N THR A 143 27.34 18.49 1.41
CA THR A 143 27.70 17.53 2.47
C THR A 143 26.98 16.20 2.33
N LEU A 144 25.76 16.19 1.77
CA LEU A 144 25.01 14.95 1.48
C LEU A 144 25.54 14.18 0.26
N ALA A 145 26.26 14.85 -0.64
CA ALA A 145 26.91 14.20 -1.78
C ALA A 145 28.16 13.39 -1.38
N VAL A 146 28.73 13.63 -0.19
CA VAL A 146 29.96 12.99 0.29
C VAL A 146 29.73 11.49 0.56
N ALA A 147 30.68 10.65 0.13
CA ALA A 147 30.66 9.22 0.42
C ALA A 147 30.68 8.97 1.94
N GLY A 148 29.80 8.08 2.43
CA GLY A 148 29.69 7.73 3.84
C GLY A 148 28.55 8.43 4.60
N VAL A 149 27.86 9.40 4.00
CA VAL A 149 26.67 10.02 4.59
C VAL A 149 25.43 9.19 4.26
N ILE A 150 24.90 8.48 5.26
CA ILE A 150 23.86 7.45 5.13
C ILE A 150 22.42 7.98 5.19
N ASN A 151 22.25 9.30 5.33
CA ASN A 151 20.97 9.98 5.58
C ASN A 151 19.97 9.84 4.43
N LEU A 152 20.44 9.68 3.20
CA LEU A 152 19.59 9.54 2.02
C LEU A 152 19.54 8.11 1.47
N ASN A 153 20.02 7.11 2.21
CA ASN A 153 20.06 5.71 1.76
C ASN A 153 18.69 5.15 1.36
N PHE A 154 17.60 5.70 1.90
CA PHE A 154 16.26 5.35 1.45
C PHE A 154 15.99 5.77 0.00
N PHE A 155 16.48 6.94 -0.40
CA PHE A 155 16.23 7.52 -1.71
C PHE A 155 17.23 7.07 -2.79
N THR A 156 18.39 6.56 -2.38
CA THR A 156 19.46 6.10 -3.30
C THR A 156 19.48 4.59 -3.44
N GLY A 157 19.69 4.09 -4.66
CA GLY A 157 19.75 2.66 -4.98
C GLY A 157 18.40 1.94 -5.03
N ASN A 158 17.29 2.66 -4.82
CA ASN A 158 15.92 2.14 -4.87
C ASN A 158 15.14 2.59 -6.11
N ILE A 159 15.82 3.21 -7.08
CA ILE A 159 15.26 3.68 -8.35
C ILE A 159 16.24 3.26 -9.46
N ASP A 160 15.73 2.71 -10.56
CA ASP A 160 16.58 2.36 -11.69
C ASP A 160 17.03 3.61 -12.50
N ASN A 161 18.22 3.53 -13.10
CA ASN A 161 18.77 4.64 -13.89
C ASN A 161 17.88 5.01 -15.10
N ALA A 162 17.16 4.03 -15.66
CA ALA A 162 16.26 4.24 -16.78
C ALA A 162 15.08 5.15 -16.39
N SER A 163 14.61 5.07 -15.15
CA SER A 163 13.55 5.90 -14.59
C SER A 163 13.99 7.35 -14.42
N TYR A 164 15.24 7.59 -14.03
CA TYR A 164 15.80 8.94 -14.04
C TYR A 164 15.84 9.52 -15.46
N ALA A 165 16.38 8.75 -16.42
CA ALA A 165 16.48 9.18 -17.81
C ALA A 165 15.11 9.44 -18.45
N ALA A 166 14.13 8.56 -18.21
CA ALA A 166 12.76 8.72 -18.69
C ALA A 166 12.07 9.99 -18.15
N ASN A 167 12.50 10.47 -16.99
CA ASN A 167 12.03 11.72 -16.38
C ASN A 167 12.96 12.92 -16.65
N GLY A 168 13.84 12.81 -17.67
CA GLY A 168 14.69 13.92 -18.14
C GLY A 168 15.95 14.16 -17.32
N TYR A 169 16.35 13.22 -16.45
CA TYR A 169 17.55 13.32 -15.63
C TYR A 169 18.59 12.29 -16.02
N THR A 170 19.73 12.76 -16.53
CA THR A 170 20.89 11.90 -16.81
C THR A 170 21.83 11.94 -15.61
N LEU A 171 21.95 10.82 -14.90
CA LEU A 171 22.97 10.65 -13.87
C LEU A 171 24.32 10.47 -14.57
N SER A 172 25.31 11.30 -14.25
CA SER A 172 26.67 11.23 -14.81
C SER A 172 27.70 11.03 -13.69
N GLY A 173 28.75 10.25 -13.96
CA GLY A 173 29.78 9.92 -12.96
C GLY A 173 29.39 8.78 -12.02
N ASP A 174 29.81 8.86 -10.75
CA ASP A 174 29.41 7.92 -9.69
C ASP A 174 27.90 8.04 -9.45
N GLN A 175 27.16 7.00 -9.84
CA GLN A 175 25.70 6.97 -9.79
C GLN A 175 25.17 7.22 -8.38
N THR A 176 25.78 6.62 -7.36
CA THR A 176 25.31 6.76 -5.98
C THR A 176 25.49 8.20 -5.48
N ALA A 177 26.59 8.84 -5.88
CA ALA A 177 26.83 10.24 -5.56
C ALA A 177 25.87 11.18 -6.31
N ALA A 178 25.60 10.90 -7.59
CA ALA A 178 24.67 11.66 -8.41
C ALA A 178 23.22 11.55 -7.89
N GLU A 179 22.79 10.36 -7.47
CA GLU A 179 21.48 10.15 -6.83
C GLU A 179 21.37 10.90 -5.49
N ARG A 180 22.39 10.78 -4.64
CA ARG A 180 22.43 11.52 -3.36
C ARG A 180 22.32 13.02 -3.59
N GLN A 181 23.05 13.54 -4.57
CA GLN A 181 22.98 14.96 -4.92
C GLN A 181 21.58 15.34 -5.43
N PHE A 182 21.00 14.55 -6.34
CA PHE A 182 19.65 14.79 -6.85
C PHE A 182 18.63 14.89 -5.71
N TRP A 183 18.64 13.95 -4.78
CA TRP A 183 17.70 13.92 -3.66
C TRP A 183 18.00 14.96 -2.60
N ALA A 184 19.26 15.26 -2.32
CA ALA A 184 19.64 16.33 -1.42
C ALA A 184 19.11 17.68 -1.94
N GLU A 185 19.32 17.99 -3.22
CA GLU A 185 18.81 19.19 -3.86
C GLU A 185 17.27 19.24 -3.90
N SER A 186 16.62 18.07 -3.99
CA SER A 186 15.16 17.98 -4.11
C SER A 186 14.43 17.98 -2.76
N LEU A 187 15.09 17.62 -1.65
CA LEU A 187 14.46 17.38 -0.34
C LEU A 187 14.86 18.39 0.75
N LEU A 188 15.94 19.15 0.56
CA LEU A 188 16.46 20.08 1.55
C LEU A 188 15.69 21.42 1.60
N PRO A 189 15.63 22.07 2.78
CA PRO A 189 15.15 23.43 2.91
C PRO A 189 15.96 24.39 2.01
N GLY A 190 15.31 24.98 1.01
CA GLY A 190 15.93 25.86 0.01
C GLY A 190 15.96 25.31 -1.42
N GLY A 191 15.72 24.02 -1.61
CA GLY A 191 15.57 23.37 -2.92
C GLY A 191 16.80 23.45 -3.83
N VAL A 192 16.61 23.08 -5.11
CA VAL A 192 17.62 23.23 -6.16
C VAL A 192 17.57 24.63 -6.72
N THR A 193 18.74 25.23 -6.96
CA THR A 193 18.82 26.51 -7.67
C THR A 193 18.62 26.28 -9.18
N LEU A 194 17.59 26.92 -9.74
CA LEU A 194 17.24 26.88 -11.16
C LEU A 194 17.92 28.03 -11.91
N ASN A 195 19.26 28.02 -11.94
CA ASN A 195 20.02 29.03 -12.70
C ASN A 195 20.19 28.59 -14.15
N GLY A 196 20.08 29.54 -15.08
CA GLY A 196 20.50 29.31 -16.45
C GLY A 196 20.10 30.43 -17.39
N THR A 197 20.36 30.23 -18.67
CA THR A 197 19.94 31.13 -19.73
C THR A 197 18.86 30.48 -20.60
N VAL A 198 17.93 31.30 -21.10
CA VAL A 198 16.95 30.93 -22.14
C VAL A 198 17.01 32.02 -23.19
N ASN A 199 17.53 31.74 -24.38
CA ASN A 199 17.73 32.72 -25.45
C ASN A 199 18.44 33.99 -24.94
N ASP A 200 19.62 33.81 -24.32
CA ASP A 200 20.47 34.87 -23.74
C ASP A 200 19.87 35.66 -22.55
N LYS A 201 18.74 35.22 -22.00
CA LYS A 201 18.09 35.82 -20.82
C LYS A 201 18.36 35.01 -19.57
N THR A 202 18.72 35.67 -18.47
CA THR A 202 19.03 34.99 -17.21
C THR A 202 17.76 34.64 -16.44
N VAL A 203 17.72 33.40 -15.95
CA VAL A 203 16.68 32.87 -15.07
C VAL A 203 17.36 32.37 -13.80
N SER A 204 16.81 32.70 -12.64
CA SER A 204 17.23 32.18 -11.34
C SER A 204 16.02 31.94 -10.45
N GLY A 205 16.05 30.92 -9.62
CA GLY A 205 14.97 30.60 -8.70
C GLY A 205 15.29 29.36 -7.89
N THR A 206 14.40 28.98 -6.98
CA THR A 206 14.57 27.76 -6.18
C THR A 206 13.32 26.89 -6.24
N SER A 207 13.50 25.57 -6.32
CA SER A 207 12.41 24.60 -6.31
C SER A 207 12.83 23.33 -5.59
N GLY A 208 11.99 22.81 -4.70
CA GLY A 208 12.22 21.54 -4.02
C GLY A 208 11.08 21.21 -3.08
N LEU A 209 11.00 19.95 -2.66
CA LEU A 209 10.14 19.49 -1.58
C LEU A 209 10.90 19.62 -0.27
N THR A 210 10.23 19.96 0.81
CA THR A 210 10.86 19.94 2.14
C THR A 210 10.31 18.75 2.91
N LEU A 211 11.15 17.78 3.28
CA LEU A 211 10.75 16.73 4.21
C LEU A 211 10.57 17.34 5.61
N THR A 212 9.35 17.32 6.15
CA THR A 212 9.02 17.98 7.42
C THR A 212 8.78 17.02 8.56
N LYS A 213 8.51 15.74 8.28
CA LYS A 213 8.24 14.75 9.34
C LYS A 213 8.60 13.34 8.90
N VAL A 214 9.14 12.56 9.83
CA VAL A 214 9.36 11.12 9.69
C VAL A 214 8.66 10.43 10.84
N GLN A 215 7.76 9.51 10.54
CA GLN A 215 6.98 8.79 11.52
C GLN A 215 6.99 7.29 11.27
N ARG A 216 6.91 6.53 12.36
CA ARG A 216 6.65 5.09 12.35
C ARG A 216 5.20 4.86 12.75
N THR A 217 4.44 4.25 11.85
CA THR A 217 2.99 3.99 11.99
C THR A 217 2.71 2.53 12.36
N GLY A 218 3.71 1.65 12.30
CA GLY A 218 3.64 0.25 12.72
C GLY A 218 5.01 -0.44 12.66
N VAL A 219 5.03 -1.78 12.81
CA VAL A 219 6.28 -2.58 12.76
C VAL A 219 7.00 -2.39 11.43
N ASP A 220 6.28 -2.61 10.33
CA ASP A 220 6.76 -2.46 8.95
C ASP A 220 6.00 -1.34 8.25
N SER A 221 5.75 -0.21 8.92
CA SER A 221 5.00 0.90 8.32
C SER A 221 5.55 2.25 8.79
N TYR A 222 5.79 3.12 7.83
CA TYR A 222 6.38 4.45 8.00
C TYR A 222 5.63 5.48 7.16
N ARG A 223 5.65 6.73 7.62
CA ARG A 223 5.09 7.88 6.93
C ARG A 223 6.11 9.00 6.90
N LEU A 224 6.41 9.47 5.70
CA LEU A 224 7.17 10.67 5.46
C LEU A 224 6.20 11.79 5.07
N THR A 225 6.34 12.97 5.67
CA THR A 225 5.52 14.13 5.35
C THR A 225 6.38 15.19 4.66
N PHE A 226 5.89 15.73 3.56
CA PHE A 226 6.55 16.74 2.75
C PHE A 226 5.70 17.99 2.64
N ASN A 227 6.35 19.15 2.61
CA ASN A 227 5.74 20.42 2.26
C ASN A 227 6.28 20.90 0.91
N VAL A 228 5.44 21.56 0.12
CA VAL A 228 5.84 22.29 -1.09
C VAL A 228 6.02 23.75 -0.70
N PRO A 229 7.27 24.25 -0.53
CA PRO A 229 7.52 25.66 -0.27
C PRO A 229 7.11 26.53 -1.46
N ASP A 230 6.85 27.81 -1.20
CA ASP A 230 6.62 28.79 -2.26
C ASP A 230 7.87 28.90 -3.16
N VAL A 231 7.64 28.88 -4.47
CA VAL A 231 8.69 28.99 -5.49
C VAL A 231 8.80 30.45 -5.90
N THR A 232 9.98 31.05 -5.73
CA THR A 232 10.29 32.39 -6.26
C THR A 232 11.27 32.28 -7.40
N VAL A 233 10.93 32.87 -8.55
CA VAL A 233 11.75 32.89 -9.77
C VAL A 233 11.98 34.33 -10.21
N SER A 234 13.21 34.70 -10.48
CA SER A 234 13.60 35.93 -11.18
C SER A 234 14.00 35.67 -12.63
N GLY A 235 13.49 36.50 -13.53
CA GLY A 235 13.96 36.61 -14.91
C GLY A 235 14.56 37.99 -15.17
N ALA A 236 15.62 38.07 -15.97
CA ALA A 236 16.26 39.32 -16.38
C ALA A 236 16.32 39.45 -17.91
N SER A 237 16.29 40.68 -18.41
CA SER A 237 16.51 40.99 -19.83
C SER A 237 17.93 40.62 -20.27
N SER A 238 18.18 40.54 -21.58
CA SER A 238 19.49 40.12 -22.14
C SER A 238 20.65 41.07 -21.76
N ASP A 239 20.35 42.34 -21.49
CA ASP A 239 21.28 43.36 -21.01
C ASP A 239 21.27 43.51 -19.46
N GLN A 240 20.47 42.70 -18.76
CA GLN A 240 20.26 42.72 -17.31
C GLN A 240 19.78 44.05 -16.73
N SER A 241 19.30 45.00 -17.56
CA SER A 241 18.83 46.31 -17.11
C SER A 241 17.46 46.24 -16.41
N VAL A 242 16.67 45.21 -16.69
CA VAL A 242 15.34 44.97 -16.10
C VAL A 242 15.24 43.56 -15.54
N SER A 243 14.71 43.41 -14.33
CA SER A 243 14.39 42.11 -13.73
C SER A 243 12.93 42.02 -13.26
N ARG A 244 12.39 40.81 -13.27
CA ARG A 244 11.02 40.50 -12.81
C ARG A 244 11.06 39.28 -11.90
N LYS A 245 10.36 39.36 -10.77
CA LYS A 245 10.17 38.25 -9.83
C LYS A 245 8.74 37.73 -9.90
N LEU A 246 8.59 36.42 -9.96
CA LEU A 246 7.34 35.70 -9.87
C LEU A 246 7.39 34.77 -8.67
N ALA A 247 6.37 34.84 -7.82
CA ALA A 247 6.16 33.89 -6.72
C ALA A 247 4.95 33.00 -7.04
N VAL A 248 5.11 31.69 -6.90
CA VAL A 248 4.07 30.69 -7.11
C VAL A 248 3.97 29.81 -5.87
N SER A 249 2.75 29.60 -5.37
CA SER A 249 2.52 28.75 -4.19
C SER A 249 2.16 27.32 -4.61
N GLY A 250 2.32 26.37 -3.69
CA GLY A 250 1.80 25.01 -3.87
C GLY A 250 0.29 24.96 -3.61
N VAL A 251 -0.48 24.20 -4.40
CA VAL A 251 -1.95 24.06 -4.22
C VAL A 251 -2.29 23.44 -2.87
N ALA A 252 -1.39 22.58 -2.36
CA ALA A 252 -1.50 21.90 -1.09
C ALA A 252 -0.17 21.96 -0.35
N ARG A 253 -0.24 22.21 0.96
CA ARG A 253 0.93 22.40 1.83
C ARG A 253 1.50 21.11 2.39
N GLU A 254 0.83 19.98 2.20
CA GLU A 254 1.28 18.72 2.79
C GLU A 254 1.00 17.49 1.90
N TYR A 255 2.05 16.74 1.63
CA TYR A 255 2.02 15.45 0.94
C TYR A 255 2.57 14.37 1.87
N THR A 256 2.05 13.15 1.75
CA THR A 256 2.54 12.00 2.51
C THR A 256 3.06 10.92 1.59
N TYR A 257 4.17 10.31 2.01
CA TYR A 257 4.70 9.11 1.41
C TYR A 257 4.62 7.99 2.44
N GLU A 258 3.76 7.02 2.16
CA GLU A 258 3.57 5.85 3.01
C GLU A 258 4.45 4.72 2.50
N ILE A 259 5.16 4.07 3.41
CA ILE A 259 6.05 2.95 3.14
C ILE A 259 5.61 1.84 4.06
N SER A 260 5.19 0.70 3.51
CA SER A 260 4.78 -0.42 4.35
C SER A 260 4.97 -1.77 3.71
N ARG A 261 5.14 -2.82 4.51
CA ARG A 261 4.95 -4.19 4.03
C ARG A 261 3.47 -4.56 4.12
N GLY A 262 2.88 -4.93 2.98
CA GLY A 262 1.49 -5.41 2.95
C GLY A 262 1.35 -6.68 3.77
N SER A 263 0.27 -6.81 4.56
CA SER A 263 -0.04 -8.08 5.22
C SER A 263 -0.45 -9.12 4.16
N PHE A 264 -0.07 -10.39 4.37
CA PHE A 264 -0.63 -11.49 3.57
C PHE A 264 -2.14 -11.66 3.78
N ALA A 265 -2.69 -11.14 4.87
CA ALA A 265 -4.13 -11.19 5.15
C ALA A 265 -5.00 -10.51 4.08
N LYS A 266 -4.44 -9.60 3.27
CA LYS A 266 -5.16 -8.87 2.21
C LYS A 266 -5.66 -9.75 1.06
N TYR A 267 -5.18 -10.99 0.95
CA TYR A 267 -5.55 -11.88 -0.14
C TYR A 267 -6.76 -12.74 0.25
N ALA A 268 -7.76 -12.79 -0.64
CA ALA A 268 -8.80 -13.82 -0.58
C ALA A 268 -8.20 -15.20 -0.89
N LEU A 269 -7.27 -15.24 -1.86
CA LEU A 269 -6.44 -16.40 -2.16
C LEU A 269 -5.02 -15.96 -2.53
N PHE A 270 -4.03 -16.59 -1.93
CA PHE A 270 -2.63 -16.53 -2.33
C PHE A 270 -2.09 -17.95 -2.46
N THR A 271 -1.48 -18.27 -3.60
CA THR A 271 -0.78 -19.55 -3.82
C THR A 271 0.64 -19.29 -4.30
N ASP A 272 1.64 -19.83 -3.61
CA ASP A 272 3.01 -19.74 -4.11
C ASP A 272 3.18 -20.62 -5.37
N HIS A 273 2.81 -21.89 -5.24
CA HIS A 273 2.76 -22.87 -6.31
C HIS A 273 1.30 -23.15 -6.70
N HIS A 274 0.96 -22.98 -7.97
CA HIS A 274 -0.40 -23.22 -8.46
C HIS A 274 -0.63 -24.71 -8.81
N PHE A 275 -0.26 -25.59 -7.88
CA PHE A 275 -0.32 -27.04 -7.98
C PHE A 275 -0.80 -27.63 -6.65
N ALA A 276 -1.31 -28.86 -6.67
CA ALA A 276 -1.77 -29.54 -5.46
C ALA A 276 -0.63 -29.98 -4.53
N ASP A 277 0.54 -30.26 -5.13
CA ASP A 277 1.75 -30.71 -4.48
C ASP A 277 2.98 -30.57 -5.40
N GLN A 278 4.17 -30.77 -4.82
CA GLN A 278 5.45 -30.74 -5.52
C GLN A 278 5.52 -31.79 -6.65
N ALA A 279 4.99 -32.99 -6.44
CA ALA A 279 5.07 -34.06 -7.43
C ALA A 279 4.32 -33.71 -8.72
N SER A 280 3.15 -33.07 -8.60
CA SER A 280 2.36 -32.57 -9.72
C SER A 280 3.07 -31.45 -10.48
N GLU A 281 3.78 -30.58 -9.76
CA GLU A 281 4.59 -29.54 -10.37
C GLU A 281 5.82 -30.11 -11.10
N ASP A 282 6.56 -31.02 -10.46
CA ASP A 282 7.75 -31.64 -11.06
C ASP A 282 7.38 -32.40 -12.33
N ALA A 283 6.25 -33.11 -12.32
CA ALA A 283 5.70 -33.76 -13.51
C ALA A 283 5.41 -32.76 -14.64
N CYS A 284 4.84 -31.58 -14.30
CA CYS A 284 4.58 -30.51 -15.25
C CYS A 284 5.89 -29.88 -15.78
N ALA A 285 6.89 -29.69 -14.92
CA ALA A 285 8.19 -29.13 -15.28
C ALA A 285 8.98 -30.08 -16.21
N ALA A 286 8.86 -31.38 -16.01
CA ALA A 286 9.48 -32.40 -16.86
C ALA A 286 8.77 -32.58 -18.21
N ASN A 287 7.44 -32.50 -18.22
CA ASN A 287 6.63 -32.64 -19.43
C ASN A 287 5.33 -31.84 -19.32
N ALA A 288 5.20 -30.78 -20.12
CA ALA A 288 4.01 -29.92 -20.15
C ALA A 288 2.71 -30.67 -20.51
N SER A 289 2.79 -31.82 -21.20
CA SER A 289 1.63 -32.68 -21.49
C SER A 289 1.11 -33.44 -20.26
N ASN A 290 1.92 -33.62 -19.22
CA ASN A 290 1.56 -34.28 -17.97
C ASN A 290 1.21 -33.26 -16.86
N CYS A 291 0.92 -32.01 -17.23
CA CYS A 291 0.74 -30.94 -16.27
C CYS A 291 -0.62 -31.02 -15.56
N ASN A 292 -0.64 -31.55 -14.34
CA ASN A 292 -1.83 -31.55 -13.48
C ASN A 292 -1.90 -30.27 -12.63
N ARG A 293 -2.14 -29.14 -13.29
CA ARG A 293 -2.29 -27.84 -12.64
C ARG A 293 -3.66 -27.72 -12.01
N VAL A 294 -3.74 -26.99 -10.88
CA VAL A 294 -5.04 -26.66 -10.30
C VAL A 294 -5.85 -25.83 -11.29
N THR A 295 -7.11 -26.23 -11.49
CA THR A 295 -8.01 -25.58 -12.44
C THR A 295 -9.09 -24.80 -11.69
N PHE A 296 -9.18 -23.50 -11.96
CA PHE A 296 -10.34 -22.71 -11.59
C PHE A 296 -11.48 -22.95 -12.59
N THR A 297 -12.66 -23.25 -12.07
CA THR A 297 -13.84 -23.66 -12.85
C THR A 297 -14.98 -22.65 -12.66
N SER A 298 -16.13 -22.85 -13.31
CA SER A 298 -17.33 -22.06 -13.02
C SER A 298 -17.78 -22.07 -11.55
N ASN A 299 -17.31 -23.03 -10.74
CA ASN A 299 -17.57 -23.08 -9.31
C ASN A 299 -16.56 -22.27 -8.47
N THR A 300 -15.56 -21.66 -9.11
CA THR A 300 -14.54 -20.84 -8.45
C THR A 300 -15.02 -19.40 -8.39
N LEU A 301 -15.32 -18.93 -7.17
CA LEU A 301 -15.85 -17.61 -6.89
C LEU A 301 -15.02 -16.95 -5.79
N PHE A 302 -14.33 -15.86 -6.12
CA PHE A 302 -13.56 -15.08 -5.15
C PHE A 302 -14.05 -13.64 -5.13
N SER A 303 -14.45 -13.15 -3.95
CA SER A 303 -14.93 -11.78 -3.76
C SER A 303 -13.83 -10.77 -3.40
N GLY A 304 -12.56 -11.20 -3.36
CA GLY A 304 -11.41 -10.35 -3.01
C GLY A 304 -10.17 -10.61 -3.87
N PRO A 305 -9.02 -10.00 -3.54
CA PRO A 305 -7.79 -10.12 -4.31
C PRO A 305 -7.27 -11.55 -4.38
N VAL A 306 -6.82 -11.99 -5.55
CA VAL A 306 -6.25 -13.31 -5.79
C VAL A 306 -4.84 -13.16 -6.37
N HIS A 307 -3.89 -13.91 -5.82
CA HIS A 307 -2.51 -13.92 -6.29
C HIS A 307 -1.97 -15.34 -6.46
N SER A 308 -1.14 -15.53 -7.49
CA SER A 308 -0.25 -16.67 -7.54
C SER A 308 1.16 -16.24 -7.97
N ASN A 309 2.19 -16.84 -7.38
CA ASN A 309 3.54 -16.65 -7.92
C ASN A 309 3.74 -17.39 -9.26
N GLN A 310 2.82 -18.28 -9.63
CA GLN A 310 2.80 -18.99 -10.91
C GLN A 310 1.61 -18.60 -11.78
N ASN A 311 1.48 -19.25 -12.94
CA ASN A 311 0.36 -19.04 -13.85
C ASN A 311 -0.89 -19.82 -13.41
N PHE A 312 -2.06 -19.17 -13.56
CA PHE A 312 -3.37 -19.79 -13.35
C PHE A 312 -3.79 -20.69 -14.53
N LEU A 313 -4.57 -21.72 -14.24
CA LEU A 313 -5.35 -22.48 -15.23
C LEU A 313 -6.84 -22.29 -14.98
N MET A 314 -7.58 -21.97 -16.03
CA MET A 314 -9.00 -21.64 -15.98
C MET A 314 -9.81 -22.45 -16.97
N GLN A 315 -11.03 -22.78 -16.59
CA GLN A 315 -12.03 -23.48 -17.38
C GLN A 315 -13.43 -22.93 -17.08
N GLY A 316 -14.30 -22.85 -18.09
CA GLY A 316 -15.66 -22.32 -17.92
C GLY A 316 -15.64 -20.84 -17.54
N THR A 317 -16.39 -20.46 -16.51
CA THR A 317 -16.68 -19.06 -16.16
C THR A 317 -16.37 -18.74 -14.69
N PRO A 318 -15.13 -18.95 -14.21
CA PRO A 318 -14.75 -18.56 -12.85
C PRO A 318 -14.93 -17.04 -12.68
N TYR A 319 -15.27 -16.61 -11.47
CA TYR A 319 -15.53 -15.20 -11.17
C TYR A 319 -14.59 -14.65 -10.10
N PHE A 320 -13.99 -13.50 -10.39
CA PHE A 320 -13.09 -12.77 -9.50
C PHE A 320 -13.57 -11.32 -9.36
N ALA A 321 -14.10 -10.99 -8.17
CA ALA A 321 -14.55 -9.62 -7.87
C ALA A 321 -13.37 -8.68 -7.61
N GLY A 322 -12.30 -9.20 -6.97
CA GLY A 322 -11.08 -8.45 -6.68
C GLY A 322 -10.03 -8.58 -7.78
N GLN A 323 -8.90 -7.89 -7.58
CA GLN A 323 -7.79 -7.92 -8.53
C GLN A 323 -7.17 -9.31 -8.59
N VAL A 324 -6.91 -9.82 -9.80
CA VAL A 324 -6.17 -11.06 -10.03
C VAL A 324 -4.75 -10.73 -10.45
N THR A 325 -3.77 -11.31 -9.77
CA THR A 325 -2.36 -11.06 -10.03
C THR A 325 -1.57 -12.35 -10.15
N SER A 326 -0.61 -12.38 -11.07
CA SER A 326 0.28 -13.53 -11.28
C SER A 326 1.70 -13.03 -11.44
N ALA A 327 2.67 -13.66 -10.75
CA ALA A 327 4.08 -13.40 -11.00
C ALA A 327 4.63 -14.20 -12.20
N GLY A 328 3.88 -15.19 -12.69
CA GLY A 328 4.20 -15.91 -13.91
C GLY A 328 5.47 -16.76 -13.83
N CYS A 329 5.88 -17.19 -12.63
CA CYS A 329 7.01 -18.08 -12.49
C CYS A 329 6.71 -19.46 -13.12
N PRO A 330 7.58 -19.99 -13.99
CA PRO A 330 7.36 -21.31 -14.57
C PRO A 330 7.41 -22.45 -13.53
N PRO A 331 6.78 -23.61 -13.82
CA PRO A 331 6.86 -24.81 -12.98
C PRO A 331 8.30 -25.22 -12.67
N GLY A 332 8.56 -25.57 -11.40
CA GLY A 332 9.86 -26.03 -10.93
C GLY A 332 10.94 -24.94 -10.91
N LYS A 333 10.57 -23.66 -11.05
CA LYS A 333 11.50 -22.52 -11.04
C LYS A 333 11.42 -21.66 -9.79
N ILE A 334 10.49 -21.95 -8.88
CA ILE A 334 10.51 -21.35 -7.55
C ILE A 334 11.61 -22.07 -6.75
N VAL A 335 12.60 -21.33 -6.27
CA VAL A 335 13.72 -21.88 -5.50
C VAL A 335 13.93 -21.08 -4.22
N THR A 336 14.39 -21.76 -3.18
CA THR A 336 14.79 -21.12 -1.92
C THR A 336 16.31 -20.92 -1.91
N ASN A 337 16.75 -19.67 -1.90
CA ASN A 337 18.16 -19.30 -1.75
C ASN A 337 18.33 -18.53 -0.44
N ASN A 338 19.24 -18.98 0.44
CA ASN A 338 19.48 -18.36 1.75
C ASN A 338 18.20 -18.12 2.59
N GLY A 339 17.24 -19.05 2.51
CA GLY A 339 15.98 -18.91 3.24
C GLY A 339 15.03 -17.84 2.68
N VAL A 340 15.16 -17.47 1.41
CA VAL A 340 14.22 -16.61 0.69
C VAL A 340 13.82 -17.28 -0.62
N GLU A 341 12.51 -17.40 -0.86
CA GLU A 341 11.99 -17.89 -2.13
C GLU A 341 12.08 -16.83 -3.23
N SER A 342 12.33 -17.28 -4.45
CA SER A 342 12.39 -16.43 -5.62
C SER A 342 12.11 -17.24 -6.88
N CYS A 343 11.73 -16.56 -7.96
CA CYS A 343 11.66 -17.18 -9.28
C CYS A 343 13.05 -17.21 -9.93
N ASN A 344 13.65 -18.39 -10.07
CA ASN A 344 14.92 -18.62 -10.75
C ASN A 344 14.74 -18.86 -12.27
N ALA A 345 13.89 -18.05 -12.87
CA ALA A 345 13.68 -17.98 -14.31
C ALA A 345 13.08 -16.62 -14.66
N THR A 346 13.20 -16.24 -15.94
CA THR A 346 12.42 -15.12 -16.45
C THR A 346 10.93 -15.43 -16.30
N ALA A 347 10.19 -14.51 -15.68
CA ALA A 347 8.74 -14.62 -15.56
C ALA A 347 8.10 -14.73 -16.96
N THR A 348 7.10 -15.59 -17.08
CA THR A 348 6.27 -15.77 -18.28
C THR A 348 4.84 -15.32 -17.99
N PRO A 349 4.52 -14.03 -18.23
CA PRO A 349 3.18 -13.50 -18.00
C PRO A 349 2.13 -14.24 -18.83
N GLY A 350 0.97 -14.52 -18.23
CA GLY A 350 -0.18 -15.11 -18.90
C GLY A 350 -0.94 -16.12 -18.06
N ALA A 351 -1.87 -16.82 -18.71
CA ALA A 351 -2.69 -17.87 -18.10
C ALA A 351 -2.95 -19.01 -19.10
N TYR A 352 -3.38 -20.15 -18.57
CA TYR A 352 -3.86 -21.29 -19.34
C TYR A 352 -5.39 -21.30 -19.36
N PHE A 353 -5.98 -21.59 -20.51
CA PHE A 353 -7.43 -21.72 -20.69
C PHE A 353 -7.75 -23.13 -21.20
N GLN A 354 -7.98 -24.07 -20.28
CA GLN A 354 -8.23 -25.50 -20.53
C GLN A 354 -7.27 -26.13 -21.57
N SER A 355 -6.02 -25.67 -21.61
CA SER A 355 -5.01 -26.12 -22.55
C SER A 355 -3.65 -26.23 -21.86
N THR A 356 -2.73 -26.98 -22.46
CA THR A 356 -1.32 -27.06 -22.02
C THR A 356 -0.47 -25.90 -22.55
N LYS A 357 -1.05 -25.00 -23.37
CA LYS A 357 -0.36 -23.85 -23.94
C LYS A 357 -0.66 -22.59 -23.12
N LEU A 358 0.39 -21.94 -22.63
CA LEU A 358 0.28 -20.65 -22.00
C LEU A 358 -0.13 -19.60 -23.04
N VAL A 359 -1.16 -18.81 -22.73
CA VAL A 359 -1.57 -17.68 -23.54
C VAL A 359 -1.02 -16.40 -22.91
N ALA A 360 -0.11 -15.74 -23.63
CA ALA A 360 0.45 -14.47 -23.20
C ALA A 360 -0.62 -13.36 -23.23
N PRO A 361 -0.52 -12.32 -22.38
CA PRO A 361 -1.53 -11.25 -22.29
C PRO A 361 -1.84 -10.58 -23.64
N GLY A 362 -0.83 -10.34 -24.48
CA GLY A 362 -1.01 -9.74 -25.81
C GLY A 362 -1.71 -10.65 -26.84
N SER A 363 -1.85 -11.95 -26.54
CA SER A 363 -2.56 -12.92 -27.38
C SER A 363 -3.93 -13.30 -26.82
N MET A 364 -4.34 -12.71 -25.69
CA MET A 364 -5.67 -12.89 -25.12
C MET A 364 -6.68 -12.01 -25.88
N SER A 365 -7.78 -12.60 -26.32
CA SER A 365 -8.85 -11.92 -27.06
C SER A 365 -10.17 -11.99 -26.28
N PRO A 366 -11.02 -10.96 -26.31
CA PRO A 366 -10.79 -9.62 -26.88
C PRO A 366 -9.72 -8.81 -26.12
N SER A 367 -9.44 -9.12 -24.86
CA SER A 367 -8.36 -8.48 -24.10
C SER A 367 -7.83 -9.40 -23.00
N SER A 368 -6.70 -9.04 -22.40
CA SER A 368 -6.14 -9.76 -21.25
C SER A 368 -6.98 -9.66 -19.98
N SER A 369 -7.87 -8.67 -19.87
CA SER A 369 -8.75 -8.44 -18.71
C SER A 369 -10.15 -9.03 -18.88
N ALA A 370 -10.49 -9.51 -20.07
CA ALA A 370 -11.73 -10.21 -20.35
C ALA A 370 -11.51 -11.24 -21.47
N PRO A 371 -10.63 -12.24 -21.26
CA PRO A 371 -10.32 -13.22 -22.29
C PRO A 371 -11.49 -14.18 -22.51
N VAL A 372 -11.73 -14.52 -23.76
CA VAL A 372 -12.63 -15.58 -24.18
C VAL A 372 -11.82 -16.59 -24.98
N ALA A 373 -11.79 -17.83 -24.52
CA ALA A 373 -11.11 -18.93 -25.19
C ALA A 373 -12.09 -20.06 -25.51
N CYS A 374 -11.74 -20.89 -26.49
CA CYS A 374 -12.49 -22.10 -26.82
C CYS A 374 -11.61 -23.32 -26.55
N SER A 375 -12.13 -24.32 -25.84
CA SER A 375 -11.41 -25.57 -25.60
C SER A 375 -11.36 -26.51 -26.81
N VAL A 376 -12.06 -26.17 -27.89
CA VAL A 376 -12.08 -26.91 -29.16
C VAL A 376 -11.79 -25.98 -30.33
N THR A 377 -11.38 -26.54 -31.45
CA THR A 377 -11.02 -25.78 -32.66
C THR A 377 -12.22 -25.45 -33.56
N THR A 378 -13.44 -25.86 -33.19
CA THR A 378 -14.65 -25.63 -33.98
C THR A 378 -15.12 -24.17 -33.85
N VAL A 379 -15.45 -23.54 -34.98
CA VAL A 379 -15.99 -22.18 -35.04
C VAL A 379 -17.41 -22.23 -35.64
N PRO A 380 -18.44 -21.64 -35.00
CA PRO A 380 -18.39 -20.94 -33.70
C PRO A 380 -18.17 -21.90 -32.52
N CYS A 381 -17.57 -21.39 -31.45
CA CYS A 381 -17.29 -22.19 -30.25
C CYS A 381 -18.60 -22.65 -29.59
N PRO A 382 -18.80 -23.96 -29.33
CA PRO A 382 -19.96 -24.44 -28.60
C PRO A 382 -20.02 -23.84 -27.19
N PRO A 383 -21.21 -23.47 -26.65
CA PRO A 383 -21.33 -22.86 -25.33
C PRO A 383 -20.68 -23.65 -24.18
N THR A 384 -20.69 -24.98 -24.25
CA THR A 384 -20.06 -25.88 -23.28
C THR A 384 -18.52 -25.85 -23.29
N ASN A 385 -17.94 -25.30 -24.35
CA ASN A 385 -16.49 -25.24 -24.58
C ASN A 385 -15.94 -23.81 -24.47
N ILE A 386 -16.80 -22.84 -24.19
CA ILE A 386 -16.41 -21.46 -23.95
C ILE A 386 -15.78 -21.36 -22.57
N ILE A 387 -14.61 -20.73 -22.53
CA ILE A 387 -13.89 -20.36 -21.33
C ILE A 387 -13.93 -18.83 -21.28
N ASN A 388 -14.63 -18.29 -20.30
CA ASN A 388 -14.90 -16.87 -20.16
C ASN A 388 -14.78 -16.47 -18.68
N PRO A 389 -13.56 -16.44 -18.12
CA PRO A 389 -13.33 -15.98 -16.77
C PRO A 389 -13.71 -14.50 -16.62
N GLN A 390 -14.30 -14.14 -15.48
CA GLN A 390 -14.75 -12.79 -15.19
C GLN A 390 -13.80 -12.11 -14.19
N PHE A 391 -13.16 -11.01 -14.59
CA PHE A 391 -12.20 -10.26 -13.77
C PHE A 391 -12.70 -8.85 -13.45
N ALA A 392 -13.69 -8.74 -12.57
CA ALA A 392 -14.31 -7.44 -12.26
C ALA A 392 -13.33 -6.46 -11.59
N GLY A 393 -12.38 -6.98 -10.78
CA GLY A 393 -11.35 -6.17 -10.12
C GLY A 393 -10.08 -5.93 -10.95
N GLY A 394 -10.07 -6.34 -12.22
CA GLY A 394 -8.93 -6.23 -13.11
C GLY A 394 -7.86 -7.31 -12.91
N VAL A 395 -6.85 -7.29 -13.79
CA VAL A 395 -5.79 -8.29 -13.82
C VAL A 395 -4.40 -7.68 -13.98
N ASN A 396 -3.39 -8.30 -13.36
CA ASN A 396 -1.99 -8.06 -13.65
C ASN A 396 -1.24 -9.40 -13.79
N TRP A 397 -0.96 -9.80 -15.03
CA TRP A 397 -0.27 -11.05 -15.37
C TRP A 397 1.25 -11.02 -15.16
N ASN A 398 1.80 -9.85 -14.80
CA ASN A 398 3.24 -9.63 -14.59
C ASN A 398 3.47 -8.91 -13.24
N ALA A 399 2.83 -9.39 -12.19
CA ALA A 399 3.04 -8.90 -10.83
C ALA A 399 4.42 -9.33 -10.31
N GLY A 400 4.92 -8.64 -9.29
CA GLY A 400 6.16 -9.07 -8.62
C GLY A 400 5.96 -10.38 -7.85
N PHE A 401 6.99 -11.22 -7.82
CA PHE A 401 7.05 -12.43 -6.98
C PHE A 401 6.98 -12.05 -5.49
N GLN A 402 6.18 -12.78 -4.74
CA GLN A 402 5.91 -12.55 -3.32
C GLN A 402 6.32 -13.78 -2.49
N PRO A 403 7.53 -13.84 -1.91
CA PRO A 403 7.95 -15.01 -1.16
C PRO A 403 7.14 -15.20 0.12
N LEU A 404 6.80 -16.45 0.42
CA LEU A 404 6.19 -16.79 1.70
C LEU A 404 7.24 -16.75 2.84
N PRO A 405 6.82 -16.45 4.08
CA PRO A 405 7.69 -16.47 5.24
C PRO A 405 8.18 -17.90 5.53
N GLN A 406 9.47 -18.07 5.78
CA GLN A 406 10.05 -19.41 5.97
C GLN A 406 9.97 -19.95 7.40
N ASN A 407 9.55 -19.13 8.37
CA ASN A 407 9.44 -19.51 9.79
C ASN A 407 8.41 -18.63 10.52
N ALA A 408 8.19 -18.93 11.80
CA ALA A 408 7.30 -18.19 12.69
C ALA A 408 8.04 -17.37 13.77
N ASN A 409 9.27 -16.92 13.49
CA ASN A 409 10.09 -16.21 14.49
C ASN A 409 9.43 -14.93 15.01
N SER A 410 8.74 -14.19 14.14
CA SER A 410 8.00 -12.98 14.55
C SER A 410 6.88 -13.31 15.54
N GLN A 411 6.18 -14.43 15.36
CA GLN A 411 5.11 -14.88 16.25
C GLN A 411 5.69 -15.44 17.55
N ALA A 412 6.80 -16.17 17.48
CA ALA A 412 7.54 -16.65 18.65
C ALA A 412 7.99 -15.48 19.53
N ASN A 413 8.62 -14.47 18.93
CA ASN A 413 9.05 -13.24 19.63
C ASN A 413 7.86 -12.52 20.24
N ALA A 414 6.78 -12.32 19.48
CA ALA A 414 5.58 -11.65 20.00
C ALA A 414 4.94 -12.43 21.16
N ALA A 415 4.98 -13.76 21.16
CA ALA A 415 4.44 -14.59 22.24
C ALA A 415 5.18 -14.43 23.57
N ILE A 416 6.46 -14.04 23.53
CA ILE A 416 7.29 -13.74 24.71
C ILE A 416 7.49 -12.23 24.94
N GLY A 417 6.71 -11.39 24.25
CA GLY A 417 6.72 -9.94 24.43
C GLY A 417 7.94 -9.22 23.84
N LEU A 418 8.50 -9.77 22.76
CA LEU A 418 9.59 -9.17 22.00
C LEU A 418 9.14 -8.71 20.61
N ASN A 419 9.77 -7.65 20.12
CA ASN A 419 9.69 -7.21 18.73
C ASN A 419 10.53 -8.14 17.83
N ALA A 420 10.41 -7.98 16.51
CA ALA A 420 11.19 -8.74 15.53
C ALA A 420 12.73 -8.55 15.70
N ASP A 421 13.16 -7.44 16.27
CA ASP A 421 14.57 -7.13 16.58
C ASP A 421 15.04 -7.62 17.97
N GLY A 422 14.17 -8.32 18.71
CA GLY A 422 14.46 -8.83 20.05
C GLY A 422 14.32 -7.82 21.19
N SER A 423 13.93 -6.57 20.90
CA SER A 423 13.63 -5.58 21.94
C SER A 423 12.28 -5.85 22.62
N ALA A 424 12.09 -5.38 23.87
CA ALA A 424 10.84 -5.55 24.60
C ALA A 424 9.68 -4.77 23.95
N LYS A 425 8.52 -5.42 23.83
CA LYS A 425 7.33 -4.89 23.17
C LYS A 425 6.36 -4.16 24.10
N GLY A 426 6.41 -4.40 25.40
CA GLY A 426 5.49 -3.81 26.40
C GLY A 426 4.09 -4.44 26.40
N ASP A 427 3.88 -5.48 25.61
CA ASP A 427 2.75 -6.40 25.63
C ASP A 427 3.31 -7.82 25.42
N THR A 428 2.54 -8.86 25.75
CA THR A 428 3.02 -10.25 25.60
C THR A 428 1.92 -11.21 25.17
N GLY A 429 2.30 -12.34 24.59
CA GLY A 429 1.38 -13.36 24.10
C GLY A 429 1.43 -14.65 24.93
N LEU A 430 1.13 -15.77 24.31
CA LEU A 430 1.15 -17.10 24.91
C LEU A 430 2.13 -18.00 24.15
N LEU A 431 3.22 -18.40 24.80
CA LEU A 431 4.17 -19.39 24.28
C LEU A 431 3.78 -20.79 24.77
N LEU A 432 3.53 -21.71 23.83
CA LEU A 432 3.28 -23.13 24.07
C LEU A 432 4.44 -23.94 23.50
N ASN A 433 5.38 -24.36 24.36
CA ASN A 433 6.57 -25.09 23.90
C ASN A 433 6.29 -26.60 23.83
N GLY A 434 6.00 -27.11 22.63
CA GLY A 434 5.67 -28.51 22.38
C GLY A 434 4.32 -28.69 21.68
N ASN A 435 3.92 -29.94 21.51
CA ASN A 435 2.63 -30.28 20.88
C ASN A 435 1.45 -29.94 21.80
N VAL A 436 0.35 -29.52 21.18
CA VAL A 436 -0.89 -29.15 21.87
C VAL A 436 -2.01 -30.08 21.40
N ASP A 437 -2.67 -30.75 22.33
CA ASP A 437 -3.79 -31.66 22.04
C ASP A 437 -5.04 -30.88 21.64
N ALA A 438 -5.29 -29.76 22.32
CA ALA A 438 -6.46 -28.92 22.06
C ALA A 438 -6.22 -27.46 22.42
N ILE A 439 -6.77 -26.56 21.58
CA ILE A 439 -6.99 -25.14 21.85
C ILE A 439 -8.46 -24.83 21.54
N ASP A 440 -9.22 -24.46 22.57
CA ASP A 440 -10.63 -24.09 22.43
C ASP A 440 -10.80 -22.59 22.66
N PHE A 441 -11.41 -21.91 21.69
CA PHE A 441 -11.77 -20.50 21.79
C PHE A 441 -13.25 -20.36 22.11
N ALA A 442 -13.62 -19.40 22.96
CA ALA A 442 -15.02 -19.10 23.24
C ALA A 442 -15.20 -17.64 23.67
N VAL A 443 -16.42 -17.14 23.51
CA VAL A 443 -16.84 -15.84 24.04
C VAL A 443 -17.73 -16.04 25.26
N GLY A 444 -17.55 -15.23 26.28
CA GLY A 444 -18.50 -15.15 27.39
C GLY A 444 -18.12 -14.06 28.37
N SER A 445 -18.33 -14.31 29.66
CA SER A 445 -17.96 -13.39 30.72
C SER A 445 -17.31 -14.11 31.89
N ILE A 446 -16.44 -13.40 32.59
CA ILE A 446 -15.83 -13.83 33.84
C ILE A 446 -16.24 -12.87 34.95
N THR A 447 -16.25 -13.35 36.19
CA THR A 447 -16.29 -12.49 37.37
C THR A 447 -14.92 -12.60 38.03
N PRO A 448 -14.02 -11.62 37.86
CA PRO A 448 -12.70 -11.65 38.47
C PRO A 448 -12.79 -11.77 40.00
N SER A 449 -11.85 -12.47 40.61
CA SER A 449 -11.75 -12.62 42.06
C SER A 449 -11.66 -11.25 42.73
N GLY A 450 -12.56 -10.98 43.68
CA GLY A 450 -12.67 -9.67 44.33
C GLY A 450 -13.51 -8.63 43.58
N SER A 451 -14.09 -8.99 42.43
CA SER A 451 -15.07 -8.19 41.70
C SER A 451 -16.47 -8.79 41.83
N SER A 452 -17.50 -7.96 41.85
CA SER A 452 -18.91 -8.37 41.69
C SER A 452 -19.43 -8.16 40.26
N THR A 453 -18.64 -7.54 39.39
CA THR A 453 -19.02 -7.19 38.02
C THR A 453 -18.58 -8.30 37.07
N ALA A 454 -19.52 -8.80 36.27
CA ALA A 454 -19.21 -9.67 35.15
C ALA A 454 -18.55 -8.88 34.03
N THR A 455 -17.36 -9.32 33.59
CA THR A 455 -16.56 -8.69 32.56
C THR A 455 -16.60 -9.55 31.29
N PRO A 456 -16.97 -9.00 30.12
CA PRO A 456 -16.88 -9.72 28.85
C PRO A 456 -15.45 -10.20 28.59
N ALA A 457 -15.30 -11.44 28.14
CA ALA A 457 -14.00 -12.07 27.97
C ALA A 457 -13.92 -12.96 26.73
N GLN A 458 -12.73 -12.98 26.14
CA GLN A 458 -12.26 -13.99 25.19
C GLN A 458 -11.63 -15.14 25.98
N PHE A 459 -12.19 -16.34 25.90
CA PHE A 459 -11.60 -17.54 26.48
C PHE A 459 -10.59 -18.18 25.54
N ILE A 460 -9.49 -18.66 26.14
CA ILE A 460 -8.43 -19.44 25.49
C ILE A 460 -8.14 -20.62 26.42
N ASN A 461 -8.70 -21.79 26.10
CA ASN A 461 -8.42 -23.01 26.86
C ASN A 461 -7.45 -23.86 26.06
N TYR A 462 -6.39 -24.39 26.68
CA TYR A 462 -5.47 -25.27 25.99
C TYR A 462 -5.03 -26.47 26.84
N LYS A 463 -4.68 -27.55 26.16
CA LYS A 463 -4.16 -28.77 26.76
C LYS A 463 -2.89 -29.19 26.03
N MET A 464 -1.75 -29.14 26.71
CA MET A 464 -0.48 -29.63 26.17
C MET A 464 -0.53 -31.16 26.02
N SER A 465 0.13 -31.68 24.99
CA SER A 465 0.27 -33.12 24.78
C SER A 465 0.89 -33.79 26.01
N GLY A 466 0.26 -34.88 26.48
CA GLY A 466 0.69 -35.61 27.68
C GLY A 466 0.33 -34.94 29.02
N SER A 467 -0.26 -33.74 29.01
CA SER A 467 -0.81 -33.12 30.22
C SER A 467 -2.18 -33.71 30.55
N ALA A 468 -2.44 -34.00 31.82
CA ALA A 468 -3.79 -34.34 32.30
C ALA A 468 -4.69 -33.10 32.47
N THR A 469 -4.09 -31.92 32.54
CA THR A 469 -4.79 -30.68 32.92
C THR A 469 -4.96 -29.76 31.71
N THR A 470 -6.18 -29.23 31.56
CA THR A 470 -6.48 -28.11 30.65
C THR A 470 -6.25 -26.80 31.39
N VAL A 471 -5.43 -25.93 30.82
CA VAL A 471 -5.25 -24.55 31.30
C VAL A 471 -6.38 -23.71 30.73
N GLN A 472 -7.03 -22.92 31.58
CA GLN A 472 -8.14 -22.05 31.19
C GLN A 472 -7.75 -20.59 31.39
N LEU A 473 -7.68 -19.85 30.30
CA LEU A 473 -7.36 -18.42 30.28
C LEU A 473 -8.55 -17.60 29.75
N ALA A 474 -8.63 -16.35 30.17
CA ALA A 474 -9.63 -15.38 29.71
C ALA A 474 -9.03 -13.99 29.56
N VAL A 475 -9.21 -13.33 28.42
CA VAL A 475 -8.74 -11.95 28.15
C VAL A 475 -9.94 -11.01 28.14
N ASP A 476 -9.89 -9.91 28.87
CA ASP A 476 -10.93 -8.87 28.79
C ASP A 476 -10.69 -7.87 27.64
N ALA A 477 -11.61 -6.92 27.47
CA ALA A 477 -11.49 -5.87 26.45
C ALA A 477 -10.29 -4.92 26.66
N ASN A 478 -9.76 -4.85 27.88
CA ASN A 478 -8.57 -4.06 28.23
C ASN A 478 -7.28 -4.85 28.03
N LYS A 479 -7.36 -6.06 27.46
CA LYS A 479 -6.25 -7.00 27.24
C LYS A 479 -5.64 -7.52 28.55
N THR A 480 -6.36 -7.45 29.66
CA THR A 480 -5.94 -8.06 30.92
C THR A 480 -6.14 -9.57 30.84
N MET A 481 -5.08 -10.33 31.14
CA MET A 481 -5.13 -11.77 31.16
C MET A 481 -5.58 -12.29 32.53
N TYR A 482 -6.50 -13.25 32.53
CA TYR A 482 -6.95 -13.98 33.71
C TYR A 482 -6.70 -15.48 33.53
N ILE A 483 -6.40 -16.15 34.64
CA ILE A 483 -6.26 -17.61 34.73
C ILE A 483 -7.28 -18.16 35.72
N LYS A 484 -7.87 -19.30 35.39
CA LYS A 484 -8.81 -19.98 36.29
C LYS A 484 -8.05 -20.83 37.30
N VAL A 485 -8.26 -20.57 38.60
CA VAL A 485 -7.71 -21.34 39.71
C VAL A 485 -8.85 -21.82 40.59
N GLY A 486 -9.09 -23.13 40.60
CA GLY A 486 -10.30 -23.70 41.19
C GLY A 486 -11.55 -23.18 40.47
N THR A 487 -12.42 -22.48 41.19
CA THR A 487 -13.64 -21.86 40.64
C THR A 487 -13.48 -20.37 40.32
N ALA A 488 -12.36 -19.75 40.71
CA ALA A 488 -12.16 -18.31 40.61
C ALA A 488 -11.31 -17.92 39.40
N TRP A 489 -11.64 -16.79 38.77
CA TRP A 489 -10.80 -16.14 37.76
C TRP A 489 -9.89 -15.14 38.45
N LYS A 490 -8.58 -15.34 38.36
CA LYS A 490 -7.58 -14.45 38.97
C LYS A 490 -6.75 -13.75 37.90
N PRO A 491 -6.28 -12.52 38.14
CA PRO A 491 -5.32 -11.87 37.26
C PRO A 491 -4.10 -12.78 37.05
N ALA A 492 -3.61 -12.86 35.82
CA ALA A 492 -2.44 -13.63 35.46
C ALA A 492 -1.27 -12.70 35.09
N VAL A 493 -0.05 -13.15 35.36
CA VAL A 493 1.18 -12.53 34.85
C VAL A 493 2.03 -13.56 34.14
N GLN A 494 2.90 -13.11 33.24
CA GLN A 494 3.82 -13.99 32.54
C GLN A 494 5.16 -14.06 33.27
N VAL A 495 5.60 -15.27 33.63
CA VAL A 495 6.90 -15.53 34.26
C VAL A 495 7.61 -16.59 33.42
N GLY A 496 8.79 -16.26 32.89
CA GLY A 496 9.55 -17.17 32.03
C GLY A 496 8.76 -17.64 30.78
N GLY A 497 7.90 -16.79 30.24
CA GLY A 497 7.04 -17.09 29.07
C GLY A 497 5.73 -17.82 29.40
N VAL A 498 5.49 -18.18 30.66
CA VAL A 498 4.28 -18.93 31.09
C VAL A 498 3.36 -18.03 31.91
N TRP A 499 2.06 -18.09 31.62
CA TRP A 499 1.04 -17.38 32.41
C TRP A 499 0.73 -18.11 33.71
N ILE A 500 0.87 -17.42 34.83
CA ILE A 500 0.61 -17.93 36.18
C ILE A 500 -0.28 -16.98 36.97
N ASP A 501 -0.91 -17.48 38.03
CA ASP A 501 -1.67 -16.66 38.98
C ASP A 501 -0.77 -15.58 39.60
N ALA A 502 -1.18 -14.31 39.46
CA ALA A 502 -0.43 -13.15 39.94
C ALA A 502 -0.26 -13.10 41.46
N SER A 503 -1.03 -13.90 42.22
CA SER A 503 -0.90 -14.01 43.68
C SER A 503 0.18 -15.00 44.14
N LEU A 504 0.82 -15.74 43.22
CA LEU A 504 1.87 -16.70 43.57
C LEU A 504 3.20 -15.99 43.91
N PRO A 505 4.02 -16.55 44.81
CA PRO A 505 5.34 -15.98 45.13
C PRO A 505 6.26 -15.80 43.91
N ALA A 506 6.16 -16.70 42.92
CA ALA A 506 6.91 -16.61 41.67
C ALA A 506 6.53 -15.39 40.80
N ALA A 507 5.38 -14.77 41.04
CA ALA A 507 4.91 -13.55 40.37
C ALA A 507 5.34 -12.26 41.11
N ALA A 508 6.02 -12.37 42.25
CA ALA A 508 6.42 -11.20 43.04
C ALA A 508 7.35 -10.28 42.25
N GLY A 509 6.97 -9.00 42.12
CA GLY A 509 7.74 -7.99 41.38
C GLY A 509 7.57 -8.03 39.85
N VAL A 510 6.75 -8.94 39.32
CA VAL A 510 6.47 -9.03 37.87
C VAL A 510 5.36 -8.06 37.49
N THR A 511 5.61 -7.21 36.50
CA THR A 511 4.62 -6.26 35.98
C THR A 511 3.57 -6.97 35.13
N VAL A 512 2.28 -6.65 35.35
CA VAL A 512 1.19 -7.10 34.48
C VAL A 512 1.37 -6.51 33.09
N GLN A 513 1.49 -7.37 32.08
CA GLN A 513 1.60 -6.98 30.69
C GLN A 513 0.26 -7.23 29.97
N PRO A 514 -0.18 -6.33 29.08
CA PRO A 514 -1.34 -6.57 28.22
C PRO A 514 -1.13 -7.80 27.33
N PHE A 515 -2.18 -8.59 27.12
CA PHE A 515 -2.17 -9.66 26.13
C PHE A 515 -2.20 -9.09 24.71
N ASN A 516 -1.26 -9.50 23.87
CA ASN A 516 -1.09 -8.93 22.54
C ASN A 516 -1.82 -9.66 21.41
N GLY A 517 -2.59 -10.71 21.74
CA GLY A 517 -3.34 -11.49 20.77
C GLY A 517 -2.58 -12.67 20.17
N VAL A 518 -1.28 -12.83 20.43
CA VAL A 518 -0.47 -13.88 19.80
C VAL A 518 -0.41 -15.12 20.68
N ILE A 519 -0.74 -16.27 20.09
CA ILE A 519 -0.52 -17.60 20.65
C ILE A 519 0.44 -18.31 19.70
N TYR A 520 1.60 -18.72 20.19
CA TYR A 520 2.60 -19.42 19.40
C TYR A 520 2.87 -20.80 19.99
N THR A 521 2.77 -21.82 19.13
CA THR A 521 3.03 -23.22 19.47
C THR A 521 4.28 -23.70 18.75
N ASN A 522 5.29 -24.12 19.50
CA ASN A 522 6.45 -24.81 18.95
C ASN A 522 6.15 -26.31 18.82
N GLY A 523 5.28 -26.65 17.87
CA GLY A 523 4.82 -28.02 17.62
C GLY A 523 3.56 -28.05 16.77
N VAL A 524 2.85 -29.18 16.83
CA VAL A 524 1.55 -29.41 16.17
C VAL A 524 0.40 -29.00 17.10
N VAL A 525 -0.68 -28.46 16.54
CA VAL A 525 -1.95 -28.25 17.22
C VAL A 525 -2.96 -29.27 16.70
N THR A 526 -3.27 -30.27 17.53
CA THR A 526 -4.10 -31.44 17.14
C THR A 526 -5.60 -31.14 17.11
N SER A 527 -6.03 -30.03 17.71
CA SER A 527 -7.42 -29.59 17.68
C SER A 527 -7.49 -28.09 17.96
N VAL A 528 -8.06 -27.33 17.04
CA VAL A 528 -8.57 -25.98 17.28
C VAL A 528 -10.07 -25.94 16.96
N LYS A 529 -10.87 -25.40 17.88
CA LYS A 529 -12.33 -25.30 17.71
C LYS A 529 -12.93 -24.17 18.55
N GLY A 530 -14.10 -23.72 18.12
CA GLY A 530 -14.99 -22.88 18.91
C GLY A 530 -15.92 -23.71 19.82
N PRO A 531 -16.92 -23.06 20.43
CA PRO A 531 -17.97 -23.75 21.17
C PRO A 531 -18.72 -24.75 20.29
N ALA A 532 -19.15 -25.86 20.89
CA ALA A 532 -19.97 -26.85 20.20
C ALA A 532 -21.32 -26.25 19.75
N ARG A 533 -21.83 -26.77 18.63
CA ARG A 533 -23.20 -26.52 18.19
C ARG A 533 -24.19 -27.04 19.22
N THR A 534 -25.26 -26.30 19.52
CA THR A 534 -26.36 -26.86 20.33
C THR A 534 -27.14 -27.92 19.55
N THR A 535 -27.15 -27.82 18.22
CA THR A 535 -27.66 -28.85 17.31
C THR A 535 -26.53 -29.25 16.36
N ALA A 536 -25.97 -30.46 16.51
CA ALA A 536 -24.78 -30.91 15.76
C ALA A 536 -24.90 -30.74 14.23
N SER A 537 -26.09 -30.94 13.67
CA SER A 537 -26.36 -30.80 12.24
C SER A 537 -26.67 -29.37 11.78
N ASP A 538 -26.76 -28.39 12.67
CA ASP A 538 -27.06 -27.00 12.29
C ASP A 538 -25.87 -26.08 12.61
N PRO A 539 -25.11 -25.64 11.59
CA PRO A 539 -23.98 -24.75 11.79
C PRO A 539 -24.37 -23.42 12.43
N ASN A 540 -25.62 -22.96 12.28
CA ASN A 540 -26.05 -21.67 12.85
C ASN A 540 -26.07 -21.68 14.38
N THR A 541 -26.18 -22.87 14.99
CA THR A 541 -26.24 -23.03 16.44
C THR A 541 -24.89 -23.05 17.15
N ALA A 542 -23.77 -23.03 16.41
CA ALA A 542 -22.45 -22.82 17.00
C ALA A 542 -22.34 -21.39 17.54
N ALA A 543 -21.99 -21.26 18.82
CA ALA A 543 -21.74 -19.97 19.45
C ALA A 543 -20.40 -19.36 18.99
N PRO A 544 -20.18 -18.05 19.18
CA PRO A 544 -18.95 -17.38 18.79
C PRO A 544 -17.71 -17.93 19.51
N ALA A 545 -16.63 -18.10 18.73
CA ALA A 545 -15.30 -18.43 19.19
C ALA A 545 -14.48 -17.17 19.54
N VAL A 546 -14.69 -16.06 18.80
CA VAL A 546 -13.89 -14.82 18.90
C VAL A 546 -14.76 -13.65 19.33
N ALA A 547 -14.41 -12.99 20.43
CA ALA A 547 -15.17 -11.86 20.98
C ALA A 547 -15.03 -10.62 20.10
N SER A 548 -16.03 -9.72 20.10
CA SER A 548 -16.09 -8.55 19.20
C SER A 548 -14.87 -7.61 19.27
N PHE A 549 -14.26 -7.52 20.45
CA PHE A 549 -13.05 -6.73 20.70
C PHE A 549 -11.74 -7.50 20.47
N SER A 550 -11.80 -8.82 20.28
CA SER A 550 -10.62 -9.70 20.32
C SER A 550 -9.95 -9.81 18.95
N GLN A 551 -8.64 -9.60 18.94
CA GLN A 551 -7.79 -9.82 17.76
C GLN A 551 -6.77 -10.88 18.13
N MET A 552 -6.72 -11.99 17.39
CA MET A 552 -5.88 -13.13 17.76
C MET A 552 -5.16 -13.73 16.56
N THR A 553 -3.95 -14.23 16.80
CA THR A 553 -3.19 -15.08 15.88
C THR A 553 -2.76 -16.33 16.61
N LEU A 554 -3.18 -17.50 16.13
CA LEU A 554 -2.62 -18.78 16.52
C LEU A 554 -1.60 -19.21 15.46
N ALA A 555 -0.33 -19.24 15.86
CA ALA A 555 0.77 -19.67 15.03
C ALA A 555 1.36 -21.00 15.53
N ALA A 556 1.78 -21.87 14.61
CA ALA A 556 2.42 -23.13 14.91
C ALA A 556 3.61 -23.41 13.97
N THR A 557 4.61 -24.14 14.46
CA THR A 557 5.68 -24.68 13.61
C THR A 557 5.22 -25.90 12.82
N GLY A 558 4.28 -26.68 13.36
CA GLY A 558 3.66 -27.83 12.70
C GLY A 558 2.23 -27.55 12.23
N THR A 559 1.53 -28.63 11.85
CA THR A 559 0.15 -28.59 11.37
C THR A 559 -0.82 -28.07 12.43
N ILE A 560 -1.84 -27.32 11.99
CA ILE A 560 -2.98 -26.90 12.81
C ILE A 560 -4.23 -27.64 12.31
N HIS A 561 -4.85 -28.45 13.16
CA HIS A 561 -6.05 -29.21 12.84
C HIS A 561 -7.32 -28.50 13.34
N ILE A 562 -8.17 -28.05 12.43
CA ILE A 562 -9.49 -27.46 12.72
C ILE A 562 -10.52 -28.57 12.89
N LYS A 563 -11.14 -28.64 14.07
CA LYS A 563 -12.12 -29.68 14.46
C LYS A 563 -13.51 -29.15 14.82
N GLY A 564 -13.76 -27.87 14.62
CA GLY A 564 -15.09 -27.29 14.83
C GLY A 564 -15.24 -25.92 14.19
N ASP A 565 -16.43 -25.33 14.35
CA ASP A 565 -16.70 -23.97 13.86
C ASP A 565 -15.82 -22.95 14.59
N LEU A 566 -15.37 -21.94 13.86
CA LEU A 566 -14.63 -20.79 14.39
C LEU A 566 -15.35 -19.53 13.95
N LYS A 567 -16.27 -19.02 14.79
CA LYS A 567 -17.09 -17.85 14.46
C LYS A 567 -16.66 -16.61 15.22
N TYR A 568 -16.74 -15.47 14.57
CA TYR A 568 -16.74 -14.16 15.17
C TYR A 568 -18.07 -13.88 15.86
N GLN A 569 -18.02 -13.13 16.95
CA GLN A 569 -19.22 -12.61 17.60
C GLN A 569 -19.93 -11.61 16.68
N ASN A 570 -19.18 -10.71 16.05
CA ASN A 570 -19.68 -9.73 15.09
C ASN A 570 -18.94 -9.91 13.74
N PRO A 571 -19.44 -10.76 12.84
CA PRO A 571 -18.80 -10.91 11.54
C PRO A 571 -18.96 -9.64 10.68
N PRO A 572 -17.93 -9.23 9.92
CA PRO A 572 -18.02 -8.08 9.02
C PRO A 572 -18.98 -8.28 7.86
N CYS A 573 -19.11 -9.54 7.42
CA CYS A 573 -19.94 -9.95 6.30
C CYS A 573 -20.94 -11.01 6.71
N ASN A 574 -22.10 -10.97 6.07
CA ASN A 574 -23.22 -11.85 6.34
C ASN A 574 -23.53 -12.71 5.12
N GLY A 575 -23.95 -13.95 5.34
CA GLY A 575 -24.40 -14.83 4.27
C GLY A 575 -23.27 -15.45 3.47
N SER A 576 -23.43 -15.52 2.15
CA SER A 576 -22.61 -16.35 1.27
C SER A 576 -22.52 -15.74 -0.11
N ASN A 577 -21.43 -16.03 -0.80
CA ASN A 577 -21.34 -15.76 -2.22
C ASN A 577 -22.36 -16.66 -2.96
N SER A 578 -23.03 -16.12 -3.96
CA SER A 578 -24.04 -16.85 -4.73
C SER A 578 -23.94 -16.55 -6.22
N VAL A 579 -24.43 -17.48 -7.03
CA VAL A 579 -24.56 -17.33 -8.47
C VAL A 579 -26.00 -17.64 -8.82
N SER A 580 -26.66 -16.71 -9.51
CA SER A 580 -28.00 -16.90 -10.07
C SER A 580 -27.92 -16.71 -11.59
N GLY A 581 -28.08 -17.79 -12.35
CA GLY A 581 -27.79 -17.79 -13.78
C GLY A 581 -26.30 -17.46 -14.04
N THR A 582 -26.04 -16.35 -14.72
CA THR A 582 -24.68 -15.84 -14.99
C THR A 582 -24.27 -14.71 -14.04
N THR A 583 -25.13 -14.31 -13.10
CA THR A 583 -24.89 -13.19 -12.21
C THR A 583 -24.30 -13.67 -10.89
N PHE A 584 -23.09 -13.22 -10.59
CA PHE A 584 -22.48 -13.38 -9.28
C PHE A 584 -22.95 -12.29 -8.32
N THR A 585 -23.29 -12.70 -7.09
CA THR A 585 -23.63 -11.81 -5.99
C THR A 585 -22.70 -12.11 -4.82
N ALA A 586 -21.84 -11.15 -4.48
CA ALA A 586 -20.98 -11.23 -3.30
C ALA A 586 -21.81 -11.16 -2.01
N ALA A 587 -21.32 -11.80 -0.95
CA ALA A 587 -21.90 -11.66 0.38
C ALA A 587 -21.85 -10.18 0.84
N PRO A 588 -22.93 -9.61 1.40
CA PRO A 588 -22.94 -8.24 1.91
C PRO A 588 -22.06 -8.08 3.16
N CYS A 589 -21.33 -6.98 3.23
CA CYS A 589 -20.44 -6.64 4.35
C CYS A 589 -20.82 -5.34 5.06
N PRO A 590 -21.89 -5.35 5.89
CA PRO A 590 -22.37 -4.13 6.56
C PRO A 590 -21.54 -3.71 7.79
N ASN A 591 -20.75 -4.62 8.37
CA ASN A 591 -20.12 -4.43 9.69
C ASN A 591 -18.59 -4.25 9.59
N THR A 592 -18.11 -3.46 8.63
CA THR A 592 -16.65 -3.29 8.39
C THR A 592 -15.92 -2.51 9.49
N SER A 593 -16.64 -1.86 10.40
CA SER A 593 -16.07 -1.18 11.58
C SER A 593 -15.61 -2.13 12.69
N GLU A 594 -16.15 -3.35 12.73
CA GLU A 594 -15.85 -4.37 13.74
C GLU A 594 -14.36 -4.72 13.74
N LYS A 595 -13.82 -5.08 14.90
CA LYS A 595 -12.38 -5.33 15.08
C LYS A 595 -12.03 -6.79 15.30
N ASN A 596 -13.00 -7.66 15.57
CA ASN A 596 -12.70 -9.07 15.75
C ASN A 596 -12.06 -9.71 14.52
N ILE A 597 -10.94 -10.39 14.74
CA ILE A 597 -10.22 -11.09 13.68
C ILE A 597 -9.39 -12.24 14.26
N LEU A 598 -9.36 -13.36 13.53
CA LEU A 598 -8.55 -14.53 13.85
C LEU A 598 -7.62 -14.84 12.68
N GLY A 599 -6.34 -15.05 12.97
CA GLY A 599 -5.37 -15.61 12.06
C GLY A 599 -4.95 -17.01 12.52
N LEU A 600 -4.93 -17.99 11.63
CA LEU A 600 -4.28 -19.28 11.84
C LEU A 600 -3.06 -19.36 10.91
N TYR A 601 -1.87 -19.58 11.48
CA TYR A 601 -0.62 -19.59 10.73
C TYR A 601 0.21 -20.83 11.05
N SER A 602 0.32 -21.76 10.10
CA SER A 602 1.33 -22.82 10.14
C SER A 602 2.57 -22.41 9.34
N SER A 603 3.73 -22.40 9.99
CA SER A 603 5.00 -22.04 9.34
C SER A 603 5.74 -23.20 8.69
N GLY A 604 5.43 -24.43 9.07
CA GLY A 604 6.12 -25.64 8.60
C GLY A 604 5.20 -26.80 8.24
N GLY A 605 3.90 -26.70 8.51
CA GLY A 605 2.91 -27.73 8.19
C GLY A 605 1.68 -27.16 7.50
N ASP A 606 0.61 -27.94 7.57
CA ASP A 606 -0.68 -27.59 6.96
C ASP A 606 -1.58 -26.82 7.93
N VAL A 607 -2.60 -26.17 7.41
CA VAL A 607 -3.83 -25.95 8.19
C VAL A 607 -4.87 -26.92 7.66
N ALA A 608 -5.11 -27.97 8.42
CA ALA A 608 -5.96 -29.08 8.03
C ALA A 608 -7.36 -28.94 8.66
N ILE A 609 -8.39 -29.12 7.86
CA ILE A 609 -9.77 -29.25 8.32
C ILE A 609 -10.06 -30.74 8.40
N ASP A 610 -10.31 -31.25 9.60
CA ASP A 610 -10.44 -32.70 9.79
C ASP A 610 -11.82 -33.16 9.35
N SER A 611 -11.88 -33.92 8.25
CA SER A 611 -13.14 -34.45 7.73
C SER A 611 -13.73 -35.51 8.67
N PRO A 612 -15.05 -35.46 8.96
CA PRO A 612 -15.70 -36.53 9.70
C PRO A 612 -15.71 -37.85 8.92
N ALA A 613 -15.49 -37.84 7.59
CA ALA A 613 -15.36 -39.06 6.79
C ALA A 613 -14.09 -39.85 7.12
N LYS A 614 -12.99 -39.17 7.45
CA LYS A 614 -11.71 -39.79 7.82
C LYS A 614 -11.61 -40.04 9.33
N TYR A 615 -12.03 -39.07 10.13
CA TYR A 615 -11.80 -39.05 11.57
C TYR A 615 -13.01 -39.48 12.42
N GLY A 616 -14.16 -39.67 11.78
CA GLY A 616 -15.45 -39.92 12.45
C GLY A 616 -16.08 -38.65 13.00
N ALA A 617 -17.39 -38.68 13.22
CA ALA A 617 -18.18 -37.50 13.62
C ALA A 617 -17.76 -36.86 14.97
N ALA A 618 -17.11 -37.61 15.86
CA ALA A 618 -16.65 -37.10 17.14
C ALA A 618 -15.32 -36.32 17.06
N ASN A 619 -14.51 -36.57 16.02
CA ASN A 619 -13.17 -36.01 15.88
C ASN A 619 -12.98 -35.16 14.61
N GLY A 620 -13.92 -35.21 13.68
CA GLY A 620 -13.97 -34.33 12.52
C GLY A 620 -14.97 -33.18 12.67
N VAL A 621 -14.89 -32.21 11.77
CA VAL A 621 -15.82 -31.09 11.73
C VAL A 621 -17.23 -31.54 11.35
N GLY A 622 -18.25 -30.82 11.82
CA GLY A 622 -19.63 -31.04 11.39
C GLY A 622 -19.86 -30.58 9.94
N LYS A 623 -20.98 -31.02 9.34
CA LYS A 623 -21.39 -30.54 8.02
C LYS A 623 -21.50 -29.00 7.98
N ASP A 624 -21.28 -28.41 6.81
CA ASP A 624 -21.34 -26.95 6.62
C ASP A 624 -20.51 -26.14 7.64
N VAL A 625 -19.29 -26.60 7.92
CA VAL A 625 -18.41 -25.95 8.91
C VAL A 625 -18.19 -24.47 8.56
N THR A 626 -18.38 -23.61 9.57
CA THR A 626 -18.15 -22.17 9.47
C THR A 626 -16.81 -21.81 10.06
N ILE A 627 -15.91 -21.27 9.25
CA ILE A 627 -14.60 -20.79 9.67
C ILE A 627 -14.52 -19.30 9.33
N GLN A 628 -14.27 -18.47 10.33
CA GLN A 628 -14.10 -17.03 10.17
C GLN A 628 -12.69 -16.71 10.67
N ALA A 629 -11.74 -16.73 9.75
CA ALA A 629 -10.32 -16.58 10.00
C ALA A 629 -9.56 -16.32 8.70
N VAL A 630 -8.40 -15.69 8.81
CA VAL A 630 -7.37 -15.70 7.78
C VAL A 630 -6.49 -16.93 8.02
N LEU A 631 -6.40 -17.81 7.02
CA LEU A 631 -5.67 -19.07 7.11
C LEU A 631 -4.38 -18.97 6.31
N MET A 632 -3.26 -19.34 6.91
CA MET A 632 -1.95 -19.31 6.26
C MET A 632 -1.13 -20.56 6.55
N ALA A 633 -0.59 -21.19 5.51
CA ALA A 633 0.37 -22.29 5.59
C ALA A 633 1.56 -21.94 4.69
N SER A 634 2.70 -21.54 5.28
CA SER A 634 3.80 -21.01 4.47
C SER A 634 4.65 -22.08 3.78
N GLN A 635 4.70 -23.28 4.35
CA GLN A 635 5.41 -24.43 3.76
C GLN A 635 4.47 -25.59 3.39
N GLY A 636 3.23 -25.54 3.87
CA GLY A 636 2.20 -26.52 3.59
C GLY A 636 1.05 -25.95 2.78
N ARG A 637 -0.14 -26.50 3.02
CA ARG A 637 -1.37 -26.16 2.32
C ARG A 637 -2.54 -25.97 3.26
N ILE A 638 -3.60 -25.32 2.79
CA ILE A 638 -4.89 -25.29 3.50
C ILE A 638 -5.78 -26.36 2.87
N THR A 639 -6.06 -27.44 3.59
CA THR A 639 -6.70 -28.63 3.02
C THR A 639 -7.76 -29.22 3.94
N VAL A 640 -8.70 -29.97 3.35
CA VAL A 640 -9.52 -30.91 4.11
C VAL A 640 -8.77 -32.24 4.15
N ASP A 641 -8.46 -32.70 5.35
CA ASP A 641 -7.87 -34.03 5.47
C ASP A 641 -8.96 -35.10 5.34
N GLY A 642 -8.76 -36.03 4.40
CA GLY A 642 -9.81 -36.94 3.91
C GLY A 642 -10.77 -36.31 2.90
N TYR A 643 -10.32 -35.32 2.11
CA TYR A 643 -11.12 -34.67 1.06
C TYR A 643 -11.66 -35.63 -0.01
N ASP A 644 -11.00 -36.77 -0.22
CA ASP A 644 -11.36 -37.80 -1.21
C ASP A 644 -12.12 -38.98 -0.59
N GLN A 645 -12.51 -38.87 0.69
CA GLN A 645 -13.20 -39.91 1.44
C GLN A 645 -14.69 -39.58 1.63
N GLY A 646 -15.46 -40.58 2.04
CA GLY A 646 -16.90 -40.47 2.28
C GLY A 646 -17.76 -40.80 1.05
N THR A 647 -19.06 -40.50 1.14
CA THR A 647 -20.02 -40.72 0.06
C THR A 647 -19.90 -39.62 -1.01
N ALA A 648 -20.03 -40.03 -2.27
CA ALA A 648 -20.00 -39.14 -3.44
C ALA A 648 -21.37 -38.47 -3.67
N ASP A 649 -21.93 -37.86 -2.63
CA ASP A 649 -23.29 -37.28 -2.62
C ASP A 649 -23.32 -35.82 -2.13
N GLY A 650 -22.16 -35.24 -1.81
CA GLY A 650 -22.07 -33.87 -1.29
C GLY A 650 -22.63 -33.71 0.13
N SER A 651 -22.86 -34.80 0.86
CA SER A 651 -23.50 -34.78 2.19
C SER A 651 -22.73 -34.00 3.27
N LEU A 652 -21.42 -33.79 3.09
CA LEU A 652 -20.61 -32.96 3.99
C LEU A 652 -20.91 -31.45 3.86
N GLY A 653 -21.57 -31.05 2.77
CA GLY A 653 -21.90 -29.65 2.51
C GLY A 653 -20.66 -28.84 2.13
N GLN A 654 -20.54 -27.62 2.64
CA GLN A 654 -19.48 -26.68 2.25
C GLN A 654 -18.61 -26.25 3.42
N VAL A 655 -17.32 -26.02 3.19
CA VAL A 655 -16.55 -25.13 4.08
C VAL A 655 -16.94 -23.69 3.77
N LYS A 656 -17.53 -23.02 4.76
CA LYS A 656 -17.90 -21.60 4.70
C LYS A 656 -16.81 -20.77 5.35
N LEU A 657 -15.93 -20.19 4.54
CA LEU A 657 -14.83 -19.36 5.01
C LEU A 657 -15.20 -17.87 4.91
N LEU A 658 -14.99 -17.11 5.98
CA LEU A 658 -14.92 -15.64 5.95
C LEU A 658 -13.49 -15.21 6.30
N GLY A 659 -12.76 -14.68 5.32
CA GLY A 659 -11.35 -14.30 5.49
C GLY A 659 -10.54 -14.49 4.21
N GLY A 660 -9.45 -15.26 4.30
CA GLY A 660 -8.53 -15.49 3.19
C GLY A 660 -7.71 -16.77 3.36
N ILE A 661 -7.21 -17.30 2.26
CA ILE A 661 -6.36 -18.51 2.19
C ILE A 661 -5.01 -18.11 1.61
N ILE A 662 -3.93 -18.39 2.34
CA ILE A 662 -2.56 -18.15 1.92
C ILE A 662 -1.77 -19.45 2.06
N GLU A 663 -1.30 -20.02 0.96
CA GLU A 663 -0.72 -21.36 0.97
C GLU A 663 0.46 -21.51 0.02
N LYS A 664 1.35 -22.45 0.34
CA LYS A 664 2.45 -22.81 -0.56
C LYS A 664 1.95 -23.58 -1.76
N TYR A 665 1.28 -24.71 -1.50
CA TYR A 665 0.58 -25.49 -2.51
C TYR A 665 -0.92 -25.38 -2.31
N TYR A 666 -1.67 -25.49 -3.39
CA TYR A 666 -3.13 -25.39 -3.34
C TYR A 666 -3.75 -26.64 -2.71
N GLY A 667 -4.35 -26.52 -1.53
CA GLY A 667 -4.93 -27.68 -0.84
C GLY A 667 -6.33 -28.06 -1.34
N PRO A 668 -6.61 -29.36 -1.53
CA PRO A 668 -7.95 -29.83 -1.89
C PRO A 668 -8.91 -29.79 -0.69
N PHE A 669 -10.18 -29.51 -0.97
CA PHE A 669 -11.29 -29.54 -0.01
C PHE A 669 -12.27 -30.69 -0.28
N GLY A 670 -12.36 -31.09 -1.53
CA GLY A 670 -13.18 -32.17 -2.05
C GLY A 670 -12.80 -32.44 -3.50
N ILE A 671 -13.45 -33.42 -4.11
CA ILE A 671 -13.28 -33.78 -5.51
C ILE A 671 -14.61 -33.63 -6.27
N THR A 672 -14.53 -33.59 -7.59
CA THR A 672 -15.65 -33.24 -8.46
C THR A 672 -16.79 -34.25 -8.46
N ASP A 673 -16.58 -35.46 -7.93
CA ASP A 673 -17.63 -36.49 -7.82
C ASP A 673 -18.57 -36.29 -6.62
N GLY A 674 -18.31 -35.29 -5.78
CA GLY A 674 -19.13 -34.98 -4.60
C GLY A 674 -18.56 -35.51 -3.28
N ARG A 675 -17.40 -36.18 -3.27
CA ARG A 675 -16.66 -36.49 -2.03
C ARG A 675 -15.95 -35.24 -1.48
N GLY A 676 -15.81 -35.20 -0.16
CA GLY A 676 -15.25 -34.06 0.57
C GLY A 676 -16.22 -32.88 0.69
N PHE A 677 -15.69 -31.70 1.00
CA PHE A 677 -16.48 -30.48 1.13
C PHE A 677 -16.48 -29.66 -0.16
N GLY A 678 -17.62 -29.05 -0.45
CA GLY A 678 -17.69 -27.88 -1.32
C GLY A 678 -17.02 -26.67 -0.68
N ARG A 679 -16.95 -25.56 -1.43
CA ARG A 679 -16.26 -24.32 -1.01
C ARG A 679 -17.18 -23.12 -1.15
N ASN A 680 -17.18 -22.25 -0.16
CA ASN A 680 -17.82 -20.95 -0.23
C ASN A 680 -16.99 -19.95 0.59
N PHE A 681 -16.14 -19.21 -0.12
CA PHE A 681 -15.13 -18.36 0.47
C PHE A 681 -15.51 -16.90 0.28
N VAL A 682 -15.91 -16.25 1.37
CA VAL A 682 -16.22 -14.84 1.45
C VAL A 682 -14.98 -14.09 1.90
N TYR A 683 -14.55 -13.12 1.11
CA TYR A 683 -13.44 -12.24 1.48
C TYR A 683 -13.83 -11.27 2.60
N ASP A 684 -12.93 -11.05 3.56
CA ASP A 684 -13.07 -10.01 4.58
C ASP A 684 -12.44 -8.69 4.06
N PRO A 685 -13.24 -7.70 3.62
CA PRO A 685 -12.73 -6.50 2.98
C PRO A 685 -11.84 -5.65 3.91
N ARG A 686 -12.03 -5.76 5.23
CA ARG A 686 -11.23 -5.02 6.22
C ARG A 686 -9.74 -5.37 6.11
N THR A 687 -9.42 -6.57 5.64
CA THR A 687 -8.03 -7.01 5.45
C THR A 687 -7.33 -6.32 4.30
N GLY A 688 -8.08 -5.92 3.27
CA GLY A 688 -7.59 -5.07 2.19
C GLY A 688 -7.35 -3.62 2.65
N ASP A 689 -8.12 -3.18 3.64
CA ASP A 689 -7.98 -1.86 4.28
C ASP A 689 -6.88 -1.82 5.36
N GLY A 690 -6.16 -2.93 5.55
CA GLY A 690 -5.00 -3.03 6.44
C GLY A 690 -5.29 -3.64 7.82
N LEU A 691 -6.52 -4.08 8.13
CA LEU A 691 -6.78 -4.88 9.33
C LEU A 691 -6.14 -6.25 9.18
N ALA A 692 -5.18 -6.59 10.03
CA ALA A 692 -4.55 -7.91 10.04
C ALA A 692 -4.63 -8.53 11.44
N PRO A 693 -4.65 -9.87 11.55
CA PRO A 693 -4.43 -10.52 12.83
C PRO A 693 -3.11 -10.04 13.46
N PRO A 694 -3.01 -9.93 14.81
CA PRO A 694 -1.82 -9.38 15.46
C PRO A 694 -0.58 -10.19 15.12
N SER A 695 0.49 -9.53 14.69
CA SER A 695 1.74 -10.18 14.26
C SER A 695 1.55 -11.24 13.16
N PHE A 696 0.49 -11.16 12.35
CA PHE A 696 0.33 -12.03 11.18
C PHE A 696 1.43 -11.76 10.15
N PRO A 697 1.84 -12.77 9.35
CA PRO A 697 2.92 -12.54 8.40
C PRO A 697 2.67 -11.41 7.39
N THR A 698 3.74 -10.67 7.11
CA THR A 698 3.81 -9.59 6.12
C THR A 698 4.62 -10.03 4.91
N GLN A 699 4.34 -9.42 3.76
CA GLN A 699 5.12 -9.61 2.53
C GLN A 699 6.55 -9.10 2.71
N SER A 700 7.51 -9.70 2.01
CA SER A 700 8.89 -9.21 2.03
C SER A 700 9.04 -7.89 1.25
N SER A 701 8.25 -7.72 0.19
CA SER A 701 8.29 -6.51 -0.62
C SER A 701 7.68 -5.32 0.11
N TRP A 702 8.37 -4.19 0.04
CA TRP A 702 7.83 -2.93 0.51
C TRP A 702 6.92 -2.33 -0.56
N GLU A 703 5.75 -1.90 -0.13
CA GLU A 703 4.81 -1.10 -0.89
C GLU A 703 5.00 0.36 -0.53
N THR A 704 4.81 1.23 -1.52
CA THR A 704 4.91 2.67 -1.33
C THR A 704 3.72 3.38 -1.98
N ALA A 705 3.28 4.47 -1.38
CA ALA A 705 2.22 5.30 -1.92
C ALA A 705 2.49 6.77 -1.62
N PHE A 706 2.49 7.61 -2.67
CA PHE A 706 2.57 9.06 -2.54
C PHE A 706 1.17 9.67 -2.69
N LYS A 707 0.72 10.42 -1.66
CA LYS A 707 -0.66 10.88 -1.53
C LYS A 707 -0.73 12.34 -1.11
N LEU A 708 -1.81 13.02 -1.53
CA LEU A 708 -2.17 14.34 -1.03
C LEU A 708 -2.89 14.23 0.32
N THR A 709 -2.47 15.01 1.32
CA THR A 709 -3.18 15.07 2.60
C THR A 709 -4.34 16.07 2.48
N SER A 710 -5.58 15.60 2.35
CA SER A 710 -6.76 16.50 2.42
C SER A 710 -7.16 16.78 3.87
N ALA A 711 -7.73 17.97 4.12
CA ALA A 711 -8.22 18.38 5.44
C ALA A 711 -9.38 17.51 5.98
N SER A 712 -9.96 16.63 5.15
CA SER A 712 -11.04 15.70 5.52
C SER A 712 -10.57 14.24 5.70
N GLY A 713 -9.26 13.96 5.65
CA GLY A 713 -8.71 12.62 5.86
C GLY A 713 -8.88 11.65 4.67
N ALA A 714 -9.45 12.08 3.55
CA ALA A 714 -9.53 11.29 2.33
C ALA A 714 -8.29 11.53 1.45
N SER A 715 -7.55 10.48 1.11
CA SER A 715 -6.33 10.57 0.31
C SER A 715 -6.58 10.17 -1.14
N THR A 716 -6.35 11.08 -2.09
CA THR A 716 -6.38 10.79 -3.53
C THR A 716 -4.98 10.90 -4.14
N PRO A 717 -4.59 10.02 -5.09
CA PRO A 717 -3.38 10.21 -5.89
C PRO A 717 -3.53 11.51 -6.69
N THR A 718 -2.77 12.54 -6.33
CA THR A 718 -2.86 13.84 -6.97
C THR A 718 -1.47 14.29 -7.39
N PRO A 719 -1.25 14.70 -8.66
CA PRO A 719 0.06 15.18 -9.09
C PRO A 719 0.46 16.44 -8.32
N LEU A 720 1.75 16.55 -7.98
CA LEU A 720 2.35 17.76 -7.43
C LEU A 720 2.11 18.95 -8.38
N LYS A 721 1.27 19.89 -7.97
CA LYS A 721 0.97 21.11 -8.74
C LYS A 721 1.36 22.35 -7.95
N LEU A 722 1.97 23.30 -8.64
CA LEU A 722 2.04 24.69 -8.21
C LEU A 722 0.77 25.39 -8.71
N ASP A 723 0.06 26.07 -7.82
CA ASP A 723 -1.11 26.90 -8.15
C ASP A 723 -0.94 28.25 -7.48
N GLY A 724 -0.92 29.29 -8.28
CA GLY A 724 -0.59 30.61 -7.81
C GLY A 724 -0.95 31.66 -8.83
N SER A 725 -1.86 32.54 -8.41
CA SER A 725 -2.03 33.86 -9.01
C SER A 725 -0.70 34.60 -9.03
N TYR A 726 -0.29 35.07 -10.20
CA TYR A 726 0.94 35.82 -10.40
C TYR A 726 0.95 37.06 -9.50
N ARG A 727 1.72 37.04 -8.41
CA ARG A 727 2.00 38.25 -7.63
C ARG A 727 3.28 38.87 -8.14
N GLN A 728 3.15 39.96 -8.90
CA GLN A 728 4.27 40.84 -9.22
C GLN A 728 4.75 41.52 -7.93
N THR A 729 6.01 41.33 -7.59
CA THR A 729 6.72 42.16 -6.58
C THR A 729 7.75 42.98 -7.32
N ASN A 730 7.65 44.32 -7.21
CA ASN A 730 8.64 45.26 -7.74
C ASN A 730 9.99 45.13 -7.04
#